data_AF-A0A0K3AYL1-F1
#
_entry.id   AF-A0A0K3AYL1-F1
#
_cell.length_a   1.000
_cell.length_b   1.000
_cell.length_c   1.000
_cell.angle_alpha   90.00
_cell.angle_beta   90.00
_cell.angle_gamma   90.00
#
_symmetry.space_group_name_H-M   'P 1'
#
loop_
_entity.id
_entity.type
_entity.pdbx_description
1 polymer ?
#
loop_
_entity_poly.entity_id
_entity_poly.type
_entity_poly.pdbx_seq_one_letter_code
_entity_poly.pdbx_strand_id
1 'polypeptide(L)'
;MSLRPSTGRRRIGVVLAAVSLALPGFVGIAQAAANPTATFSKVSDWGTGFSGQVVVKAGDTTGLTSWTVKFTLPSGTSIGSTWDAGMTRAGDTYTFVSRSYNGTIAAGASATFGFNGVGSGAPDPDTCTINGTPCDGSSGVPDTEAPTAPTGLAAGTTGSFTVPLSWTASADNIGVVGYDVFQGASTTPVASTPSTSVTVGGLQPSTAYTFRVRARDKAGNVSALSAQVSATTKEFGDPGPGGQRKVGYFTQWGIYDRAYYIKNLDTSGSAAKLTHINYAFGNLDSGGRCFQANQFGQGDAWADYQRRFTADLTVNGQGDVYNQPLAGNLNQIKQLKAKHPHLKVNLSLGGWTWSKYFSDAALTASSRQAHVSSCLDMWIKGNLPKIGGEPQGGAGAAAGVFDGIDLDWEWPGSEGNTGNVVRPEDKQNFTLLVQEWRRQLDTYGATTGKHYELTAFLPADPGKVVAGFEVSQIFTALDFATLQGYDLHGAWDPVTNNQSALRLPANDPGPKPYSVEIATDAWVSRGAPANRLVLGVPFYSRGWTGVTNANNGLHQTATDGAPGRYEKGIQDYKLIKPLLSSGYQLHRDTVSGHAWLFNGSTFWTFDDPTELARKSAWIKANGLGGAMIWSMDGDTPNGELMTAVHQGIG
;
A
#
# COMPACT_ATOMS: atom_id res chain seq x y z
N MET A 1 68.58 14.03 -0.39
CA MET A 1 69.22 15.35 -0.52
C MET A 1 68.12 16.34 -0.93
N SER A 2 67.54 17.07 0.04
CA SER A 2 67.75 18.53 0.27
C SER A 2 67.36 19.40 -0.93
N LEU A 3 66.58 20.49 -0.88
CA LEU A 3 66.02 21.32 0.21
C LEU A 3 65.01 22.32 -0.43
N ARG A 4 63.93 22.62 0.32
CA ARG A 4 63.19 23.90 0.50
C ARG A 4 62.67 24.77 -0.70
N PRO A 5 61.44 25.32 -0.56
CA PRO A 5 60.96 26.49 -1.31
C PRO A 5 60.92 27.79 -0.45
N SER A 6 61.09 28.94 -1.09
CA SER A 6 60.88 30.32 -0.59
C SER A 6 60.49 31.17 -1.81
N THR A 7 59.62 32.17 -1.86
CA THR A 7 58.92 33.11 -0.94
C THR A 7 58.10 33.97 -1.94
N GLY A 8 56.87 34.43 -1.74
CA GLY A 8 56.27 35.15 -0.62
C GLY A 8 55.88 36.57 -1.07
N ARG A 9 54.67 37.05 -0.73
CA ARG A 9 54.39 38.41 -0.24
C ARG A 9 52.93 38.59 0.22
N ARG A 10 52.82 39.17 1.42
CA ARG A 10 51.63 39.65 2.18
C ARG A 10 51.11 40.97 1.56
N ARG A 11 49.93 41.56 1.83
CA ARG A 11 49.05 41.74 3.01
C ARG A 11 47.61 42.03 2.49
N ILE A 12 46.53 41.82 3.25
CA ILE A 12 45.76 42.80 4.07
C ILE A 12 44.74 41.92 4.83
N GLY A 13 44.69 41.84 6.16
CA GLY A 13 44.10 42.84 7.07
C GLY A 13 42.63 42.50 7.35
N VAL A 14 42.36 41.63 8.33
CA VAL A 14 40.99 41.39 8.84
C VAL A 14 40.96 41.62 10.35
N VAL A 15 40.06 42.53 10.74
CA VAL A 15 39.72 42.92 12.10
C VAL A 15 38.96 41.77 12.77
N LEU A 16 39.48 41.26 13.89
CA LEU A 16 38.71 40.41 14.81
C LEU A 16 37.86 41.31 15.72
N ALA A 17 36.53 41.25 15.55
CA ALA A 17 35.59 41.69 16.57
C ALA A 17 35.32 40.50 17.52
N ALA A 18 35.67 40.67 18.79
CA ALA A 18 35.34 39.74 19.86
C ALA A 18 33.83 39.81 20.14
N VAL A 19 33.13 38.69 19.92
CA VAL A 19 31.80 38.46 20.50
C VAL A 19 31.99 37.42 21.61
N SER A 20 31.93 37.92 22.84
CA SER A 20 31.81 37.12 24.05
C SER A 20 30.47 36.41 24.07
N LEU A 21 30.45 35.13 23.65
CA LEU A 21 29.37 34.21 24.02
C LEU A 21 29.63 33.72 25.44
N ALA A 22 28.88 34.28 26.39
CA ALA A 22 28.71 33.71 27.71
C ALA A 22 28.10 32.31 27.55
N LEU A 23 28.87 31.29 27.89
CA LEU A 23 28.33 29.96 28.18
C LEU A 23 27.38 30.10 29.39
N PRO A 24 26.10 29.71 29.30
CA PRO A 24 25.33 29.49 30.50
C PRO A 24 26.00 28.33 31.24
N GLY A 25 26.46 28.61 32.45
CA GLY A 25 26.96 27.58 33.35
C GLY A 25 25.90 26.50 33.49
N PHE A 26 26.28 25.26 33.21
CA PHE A 26 25.55 24.11 33.70
C PHE A 26 25.63 24.19 35.23
N VAL A 27 24.55 24.68 35.84
CA VAL A 27 24.24 24.36 37.22
C VAL A 27 23.99 22.85 37.19
N GLY A 28 25.00 22.07 37.55
CA GLY A 28 24.78 20.69 37.91
C GLY A 28 23.75 20.71 39.03
N ILE A 29 22.52 20.31 38.71
CA ILE A 29 21.53 19.96 39.71
C ILE A 29 22.22 18.95 40.61
N ALA A 30 22.39 19.31 41.89
CA ALA A 30 22.89 18.38 42.89
C ALA A 30 21.95 17.17 42.87
N GLN A 31 22.39 16.09 42.24
CA GLN A 31 21.66 14.84 42.26
C GLN A 31 21.65 14.44 43.74
N ALA A 32 20.45 14.35 44.33
CA ALA A 32 20.30 13.92 45.71
C ALA A 32 21.11 12.63 45.89
N ALA A 33 21.91 12.55 46.97
CA ALA A 33 22.71 11.37 47.24
C ALA A 33 21.80 10.13 47.19
N ALA A 34 22.06 9.21 46.24
CA ALA A 34 21.23 8.03 46.11
C ALA A 34 21.28 7.25 47.43
N ASN A 35 20.11 6.95 48.01
CA ASN A 35 20.03 6.09 49.19
C ASN A 35 20.52 4.67 48.83
N PRO A 36 20.88 3.86 49.84
CA PRO A 36 21.21 2.46 49.60
C PRO A 36 20.10 1.72 48.84
N THR A 37 20.48 0.81 47.94
CA THR A 37 19.53 0.00 47.16
C THR A 37 19.81 -1.49 47.31
N ALA A 38 18.79 -2.31 47.07
CA ALA A 38 18.95 -3.76 46.94
C ALA A 38 18.19 -4.27 45.71
N THR A 39 18.87 -4.95 44.80
CA THR A 39 18.28 -5.44 43.55
C THR A 39 18.34 -6.95 43.51
N PHE A 40 17.17 -7.58 43.35
CA PHE A 40 17.06 -9.02 43.15
C PHE A 40 17.18 -9.37 41.67
N SER A 41 17.86 -10.47 41.39
CA SER A 41 17.86 -11.15 40.10
C SER A 41 17.78 -12.66 40.30
N LYS A 42 17.09 -13.33 39.38
CA LYS A 42 17.10 -14.80 39.30
C LYS A 42 18.23 -15.20 38.35
N VAL A 43 19.29 -15.80 38.89
CA VAL A 43 20.50 -16.15 38.12
C VAL A 43 20.40 -17.55 37.50
N SER A 44 19.48 -18.40 37.97
CA SER A 44 19.09 -19.65 37.31
C SER A 44 17.68 -20.08 37.73
N ASP A 45 16.94 -20.74 36.84
CA ASP A 45 15.61 -21.29 37.08
C ASP A 45 15.52 -22.69 36.43
N TRP A 46 15.07 -23.69 37.17
CA TRP A 46 14.89 -25.07 36.68
C TRP A 46 13.45 -25.57 36.86
N GLY A 47 12.48 -24.66 36.95
CA GLY A 47 11.05 -24.93 36.96
C GLY A 47 10.49 -25.31 38.34
N THR A 48 11.17 -26.20 39.07
CA THR A 48 10.79 -26.57 40.45
C THR A 48 11.55 -25.78 41.52
N GLY A 49 12.62 -25.07 41.14
CA GLY A 49 13.39 -24.20 42.02
C GLY A 49 14.26 -23.22 41.24
N PHE A 50 14.93 -22.34 41.96
CA PHE A 50 15.72 -21.26 41.40
C PHE A 50 16.90 -20.86 42.29
N SER A 51 17.86 -20.17 41.69
CA SER A 51 18.94 -19.49 42.40
C SER A 51 18.73 -17.98 42.30
N GLY A 52 18.63 -17.33 43.46
CA GLY A 52 18.43 -15.89 43.59
C GLY A 52 19.73 -15.19 44.00
N GLN A 53 19.99 -14.03 43.41
CA GLN A 53 21.10 -13.15 43.77
C GLN A 53 20.55 -11.77 44.12
N VAL A 54 21.05 -11.18 45.20
CA VAL A 54 20.72 -9.81 45.61
C VAL A 54 21.98 -8.98 45.67
N VAL A 55 21.98 -7.88 44.93
CA VAL A 55 23.05 -6.88 44.95
C VAL A 55 22.64 -5.76 45.89
N VAL A 56 23.44 -5.53 46.92
CA VAL A 56 23.26 -4.46 47.91
C VAL A 56 24.22 -3.35 47.56
N LYS A 57 23.73 -2.18 47.15
CA LYS A 57 24.57 -1.01 46.82
C LYS A 57 24.48 0.02 47.94
N ALA A 58 25.63 0.50 48.43
CA ALA A 58 25.67 1.64 49.35
C ALA A 58 25.35 2.95 48.60
N GLY A 59 24.88 3.95 49.33
CA GLY A 59 24.63 5.26 48.73
C GLY A 59 25.90 5.89 48.17
N ASP A 60 25.76 6.79 47.20
CA ASP A 60 26.91 7.30 46.43
C ASP A 60 27.88 8.14 47.28
N THR A 61 27.44 8.65 48.43
CA THR A 61 28.26 9.49 49.34
C THR A 61 28.47 8.89 50.72
N THR A 62 27.75 7.81 51.08
CA THR A 62 27.81 7.20 52.42
C THR A 62 27.88 5.68 52.31
N GLY A 63 28.93 5.09 52.89
CA GLY A 63 29.08 3.64 52.97
C GLY A 63 28.18 2.99 54.03
N LEU A 64 28.06 1.66 53.99
CA LEU A 64 27.36 0.84 54.98
C LEU A 64 28.38 0.08 55.83
N THR A 65 28.17 0.02 57.15
CA THR A 65 28.96 -0.83 58.05
C THR A 65 28.34 -2.22 58.23
N SER A 66 27.03 -2.31 58.05
CA SER A 66 26.22 -3.53 57.99
C SER A 66 24.97 -3.27 57.16
N TRP A 67 24.30 -4.33 56.71
CA TRP A 67 23.04 -4.20 55.99
C TRP A 67 22.04 -5.28 56.40
N THR A 68 20.76 -4.92 56.34
CA THR A 68 19.62 -5.83 56.49
C THR A 68 18.72 -5.66 55.27
N VAL A 69 18.52 -6.72 54.49
CA VAL A 69 17.56 -6.73 53.38
C VAL A 69 16.37 -7.59 53.78
N LYS A 70 15.16 -7.05 53.68
CA LYS A 70 13.92 -7.75 54.00
C LYS A 70 12.99 -7.70 52.79
N PHE A 71 12.41 -8.83 52.41
CA PHE A 71 11.37 -8.90 51.37
C PHE A 71 10.46 -10.11 51.57
N THR A 72 9.29 -10.07 50.95
CA THR A 72 8.32 -11.17 50.94
C THR A 72 8.41 -11.93 49.62
N LEU A 73 8.33 -13.26 49.69
CA LEU A 73 8.22 -14.12 48.51
C LEU A 73 6.77 -14.59 48.31
N PRO A 74 6.37 -14.93 47.08
CA PRO A 74 5.03 -15.46 46.81
C PRO A 74 4.76 -16.72 47.63
N SER A 75 3.50 -16.88 48.08
CA SER A 75 3.09 -18.09 48.81
C SER A 75 3.41 -19.36 48.01
N GLY A 76 3.86 -20.40 48.69
CA GLY A 76 4.41 -21.61 48.06
C GLY A 76 5.89 -21.51 47.68
N THR A 77 6.55 -20.37 47.94
CA THR A 77 8.00 -20.22 47.76
C THR A 77 8.75 -20.42 49.08
N SER A 78 9.83 -21.20 49.06
CA SER A 78 10.71 -21.39 50.22
C SER A 78 12.18 -21.26 49.85
N ILE A 79 13.00 -20.72 50.76
CA ILE A 79 14.46 -20.68 50.61
C ILE A 79 15.07 -21.78 51.48
N GLY A 80 15.81 -22.69 50.85
CA GLY A 80 16.46 -23.82 51.52
C GLY A 80 17.90 -23.57 51.94
N SER A 81 18.60 -22.65 51.27
CA SER A 81 19.99 -22.32 51.59
C SER A 81 20.34 -20.89 51.17
N THR A 82 21.30 -20.28 51.86
CA THR A 82 21.83 -18.95 51.57
C THR A 82 23.35 -18.92 51.77
N TRP A 83 24.04 -18.08 51.01
CA TRP A 83 25.44 -17.75 51.18
C TRP A 83 25.63 -16.24 51.29
N ASP A 84 26.71 -15.84 51.96
CA ASP A 84 27.11 -14.42 52.16
C ASP A 84 26.13 -13.52 52.92
N ALA A 85 25.03 -14.10 53.41
CA ALA A 85 24.09 -13.53 54.37
C ALA A 85 23.72 -14.55 55.46
N GLY A 86 23.22 -14.05 56.60
CA GLY A 86 22.39 -14.81 57.53
C GLY A 86 20.92 -14.58 57.19
N MET A 87 20.07 -15.60 57.29
CA MET A 87 18.65 -15.50 56.92
C MET A 87 17.75 -15.93 58.08
N THR A 88 16.72 -15.13 58.36
CA THR A 88 15.58 -15.50 59.21
C THR A 88 14.28 -15.42 58.41
N ARG A 89 13.27 -16.19 58.82
CA ARG A 89 11.95 -16.25 58.14
C ARG A 89 10.83 -16.10 59.16
N ALA A 90 9.82 -15.29 58.81
CA ALA A 90 8.54 -15.21 59.51
C ALA A 90 7.41 -15.18 58.47
N GLY A 91 6.61 -16.26 58.41
CA GLY A 91 5.64 -16.43 57.31
C GLY A 91 6.35 -16.46 55.95
N ASP A 92 5.89 -15.67 54.99
CA ASP A 92 6.51 -15.58 53.66
C ASP A 92 7.56 -14.44 53.54
N THR A 93 7.85 -13.77 54.66
CA THR A 93 8.85 -12.70 54.73
C THR A 93 10.21 -13.23 55.19
N TYR A 94 11.24 -12.87 54.43
CA TYR A 94 12.63 -13.24 54.66
C TYR A 94 13.44 -12.00 55.02
N THR A 95 14.28 -12.12 56.04
CA THR A 95 15.21 -11.07 56.46
C THR A 95 16.63 -11.60 56.36
N PHE A 96 17.43 -10.94 55.54
CA PHE A 96 18.84 -11.22 55.30
C PHE A 96 19.68 -10.19 56.03
N VAL A 97 20.60 -10.64 56.87
CA VAL A 97 21.55 -9.79 57.58
C VAL A 97 22.95 -10.07 57.08
N SER A 98 23.73 -9.02 56.92
CA SER A 98 25.12 -9.12 56.46
C SER A 98 25.95 -10.02 57.38
N ARG A 99 26.81 -10.86 56.80
CA ARG A 99 27.89 -11.53 57.54
C ARG A 99 29.03 -10.55 57.83
N SER A 100 29.83 -10.82 58.85
CA SER A 100 30.95 -9.94 59.26
C SER A 100 31.92 -9.61 58.12
N TYR A 101 32.13 -10.54 57.18
CA TYR A 101 33.01 -10.35 56.02
C TYR A 101 32.32 -9.72 54.79
N ASN A 102 30.99 -9.56 54.80
CA ASN A 102 30.20 -9.04 53.66
C ASN A 102 29.34 -7.82 54.03
N GLY A 103 29.51 -7.26 55.24
CA GLY A 103 28.67 -6.18 55.76
C GLY A 103 29.15 -4.76 55.47
N THR A 104 30.46 -4.55 55.36
CA THR A 104 31.02 -3.23 55.10
C THR A 104 31.10 -2.95 53.60
N ILE A 105 30.42 -1.91 53.13
CA ILE A 105 30.34 -1.50 51.73
C ILE A 105 30.73 -0.02 51.64
N ALA A 106 31.79 0.32 50.89
CA ALA A 106 32.19 1.71 50.68
C ALA A 106 31.11 2.50 49.91
N ALA A 107 31.10 3.83 50.05
CA ALA A 107 30.17 4.68 49.30
C ALA A 107 30.25 4.39 47.79
N GLY A 108 29.08 4.22 47.15
CA GLY A 108 28.94 3.86 45.74
C GLY A 108 29.31 2.42 45.37
N ALA A 109 29.86 1.62 46.29
CA ALA A 109 30.21 0.22 46.07
C ALA A 109 29.00 -0.72 46.33
N SER A 110 29.16 -2.00 45.97
CA SER A 110 28.16 -3.03 46.16
C SER A 110 28.72 -4.27 46.85
N ALA A 111 27.88 -4.95 47.62
CA ALA A 111 28.05 -6.34 48.04
C ALA A 111 26.98 -7.22 47.40
N THR A 112 27.17 -8.53 47.47
CA THR A 112 26.21 -9.49 46.91
C THR A 112 26.01 -10.64 47.88
N PHE A 113 24.79 -11.15 47.94
CA PHE A 113 24.50 -12.43 48.57
C PHE A 113 23.55 -13.23 47.68
N GLY A 114 23.42 -14.53 47.96
CA GLY A 114 22.51 -15.37 47.19
C GLY A 114 21.88 -16.47 48.01
N PHE A 115 20.95 -17.16 47.36
CA PHE A 115 20.18 -18.24 47.96
C PHE A 115 19.58 -19.17 46.91
N ASN A 116 19.30 -20.41 47.30
CA ASN A 116 18.52 -21.36 46.49
C ASN A 116 17.14 -21.56 47.09
N GLY A 117 16.12 -21.47 46.24
CA GLY A 117 14.72 -21.60 46.62
C GLY A 117 13.93 -22.58 45.75
N VAL A 118 12.74 -22.94 46.23
CA VAL A 118 11.74 -23.81 45.59
C VAL A 118 10.46 -22.97 45.43
N GLY A 119 9.79 -23.04 44.27
CA GLY A 119 8.56 -22.27 43.97
C GLY A 119 8.70 -21.24 42.84
N SER A 120 7.63 -20.45 42.60
CA SER A 120 7.49 -19.54 41.44
C SER A 120 8.47 -18.35 41.43
N GLY A 121 8.91 -17.91 42.62
CA GLY A 121 10.12 -17.12 42.88
C GLY A 121 10.30 -15.80 42.12
N ALA A 122 9.98 -14.69 42.79
CA ALA A 122 10.67 -13.38 42.76
C ALA A 122 10.15 -12.57 43.98
N PRO A 123 10.98 -11.78 44.69
CA PRO A 123 10.51 -10.89 45.75
C PRO A 123 9.45 -9.92 45.24
N ASP A 124 8.43 -9.68 46.06
CA ASP A 124 7.53 -8.55 45.85
C ASP A 124 8.35 -7.24 46.05
N PRO A 125 8.55 -6.43 44.99
CA PRO A 125 9.37 -5.23 45.07
C PRO A 125 8.87 -4.22 46.10
N ASP A 126 7.55 -4.18 46.37
CA ASP A 126 6.93 -3.23 47.28
C ASP A 126 7.16 -3.60 48.76
N THR A 127 7.54 -4.86 49.02
CA THR A 127 7.89 -5.34 50.36
C THR A 127 9.38 -5.28 50.65
N CYS A 128 10.20 -4.93 49.65
CA CYS A 128 11.63 -4.94 49.78
C CYS A 128 12.12 -3.69 50.53
N THR A 129 12.84 -3.91 51.64
CA THR A 129 13.54 -2.85 52.37
C THR A 129 15.01 -3.18 52.60
N ILE A 130 15.86 -2.17 52.57
CA ILE A 130 17.25 -2.19 52.98
C ILE A 130 17.41 -1.26 54.20
N ASN A 131 17.84 -1.81 55.33
CA ASN A 131 17.94 -1.08 56.61
C ASN A 131 16.67 -0.29 56.99
N GLY A 132 15.49 -0.78 56.56
CA GLY A 132 14.19 -0.17 56.82
C GLY A 132 13.71 0.85 55.78
N THR A 133 14.52 1.22 54.79
CA THR A 133 14.08 2.06 53.65
C THR A 133 13.77 1.21 52.42
N PRO A 134 12.90 1.64 51.49
CA PRO A 134 12.62 0.90 50.26
C PRO A 134 13.88 0.52 49.47
N CYS A 135 13.93 -0.70 48.95
CA CYS A 135 15.09 -1.23 48.21
C CYS A 135 15.40 -0.48 46.90
N ASP A 136 14.48 0.33 46.38
CA ASP A 136 14.66 1.12 45.16
C ASP A 136 15.37 2.46 45.39
N GLY A 137 15.71 2.79 46.64
CA GLY A 137 16.40 4.01 47.02
C GLY A 137 15.48 5.22 47.22
N SER A 138 14.17 5.04 47.13
CA SER A 138 13.20 6.08 47.46
C SER A 138 13.23 6.43 48.97
N SER A 139 12.88 7.67 49.31
CA SER A 139 12.89 8.19 50.69
C SER A 139 11.79 7.61 51.59
N GLY A 140 10.93 6.73 51.05
CA GLY A 140 9.75 6.20 51.76
C GLY A 140 8.63 7.21 51.98
N VAL A 141 8.76 8.44 51.45
CA VAL A 141 7.67 9.42 51.40
C VAL A 141 6.83 9.14 50.15
N PRO A 142 5.50 8.97 50.26
CA PRO A 142 4.65 8.82 49.10
C PRO A 142 4.78 10.04 48.20
N ASP A 143 5.08 9.81 46.93
CA ASP A 143 5.14 10.86 45.93
C ASP A 143 3.73 11.28 45.54
N THR A 144 3.40 12.54 45.82
CA THR A 144 2.09 13.13 45.55
C THR A 144 2.15 14.23 44.49
N GLU A 145 3.33 14.53 43.95
CA GLU A 145 3.49 15.58 42.95
C GLU A 145 3.24 14.98 41.57
N ALA A 146 2.48 15.70 40.72
CA ALA A 146 2.19 15.24 39.38
C ALA A 146 3.22 15.78 38.38
N PRO A 147 3.57 15.02 37.33
CA PRO A 147 4.43 15.53 36.27
C PRO A 147 3.87 16.78 35.58
N THR A 148 4.75 17.59 35.00
CA THR A 148 4.33 18.72 34.15
C THR A 148 3.58 18.21 32.91
N ALA A 149 2.63 19.00 32.38
CA ALA A 149 1.95 18.64 31.13
C ALA A 149 2.94 18.57 29.95
N PRO A 150 2.87 17.55 29.07
CA PRO A 150 3.71 17.50 27.88
C PRO A 150 3.42 18.68 26.94
N THR A 151 4.46 19.20 26.30
CA THR A 151 4.37 20.34 25.37
C THR A 151 4.86 19.98 23.97
N GLY A 152 4.54 20.79 22.96
CA GLY A 152 5.02 20.59 21.59
C GLY A 152 4.50 19.31 20.92
N LEU A 153 3.30 18.85 21.26
CA LEU A 153 2.67 17.71 20.59
C LEU A 153 2.49 18.02 19.09
N ALA A 154 3.08 17.19 18.23
CA ALA A 154 3.03 17.31 16.79
C ALA A 154 2.74 15.97 16.13
N ALA A 155 2.01 16.02 15.00
CA ALA A 155 1.78 14.87 14.13
C ALA A 155 2.81 14.87 12.99
N GLY A 156 3.39 13.70 12.70
CA GLY A 156 4.27 13.48 11.56
C GLY A 156 3.50 13.14 10.28
N THR A 157 4.20 12.63 9.27
CA THR A 157 3.58 12.20 8.00
C THR A 157 2.61 11.04 8.24
N THR A 158 1.33 11.24 7.92
CA THR A 158 0.27 10.25 8.15
C THR A 158 0.26 9.13 7.11
N GLY A 159 -0.10 7.92 7.54
CA GLY A 159 -0.47 6.80 6.68
C GLY A 159 -2.00 6.68 6.56
N SER A 160 -2.48 5.68 5.82
CA SER A 160 -3.92 5.44 5.67
C SER A 160 -4.59 4.90 6.94
N PHE A 161 -3.82 4.26 7.83
CA PHE A 161 -4.31 3.68 9.09
C PHE A 161 -3.49 4.08 10.31
N THR A 162 -2.53 5.00 10.15
CA THR A 162 -1.55 5.34 11.17
C THR A 162 -1.28 6.84 11.25
N VAL A 163 -1.07 7.34 12.47
CA VAL A 163 -0.59 8.70 12.73
C VAL A 163 0.61 8.62 13.68
N PRO A 164 1.83 8.94 13.22
CA PRO A 164 2.98 9.11 14.10
C PRO A 164 2.87 10.43 14.88
N LEU A 165 3.10 10.39 16.19
CA LEU A 165 3.05 11.52 17.11
C LEU A 165 4.38 11.66 17.87
N SER A 166 4.76 12.90 18.17
CA SER A 166 5.92 13.23 19.01
C SER A 166 5.65 14.46 19.87
N TRP A 167 6.31 14.57 21.02
CA TRP A 167 6.17 15.69 21.96
C TRP A 167 7.46 15.93 22.76
N THR A 168 7.50 17.01 23.53
CA THR A 168 8.59 17.36 24.46
C THR A 168 8.38 16.67 25.80
N ALA A 169 9.47 16.17 26.40
CA ALA A 169 9.43 15.45 27.67
C ALA A 169 8.88 16.31 28.82
N SER A 170 8.12 15.68 29.71
CA SER A 170 7.67 16.25 30.98
C SER A 170 8.77 16.17 32.06
N ALA A 171 8.71 17.06 33.05
CA ALA A 171 9.53 17.02 34.25
C ALA A 171 8.70 16.59 35.45
N ASP A 172 9.36 15.97 36.43
CA ASP A 172 8.77 15.49 37.68
C ASP A 172 9.87 15.43 38.76
N ASN A 173 9.49 15.44 40.05
CA ASN A 173 10.41 15.47 41.19
C ASN A 173 11.09 14.11 41.44
N ILE A 174 10.45 12.98 41.10
CA ILE A 174 10.99 11.62 41.22
C ILE A 174 11.22 11.00 39.83
N GLY A 175 10.33 11.25 38.87
CA GLY A 175 10.55 10.96 37.47
C GLY A 175 9.33 10.48 36.70
N VAL A 176 9.32 10.78 35.40
CA VAL A 176 8.27 10.36 34.47
C VAL A 176 8.54 8.94 33.97
N VAL A 177 7.56 8.04 34.14
CA VAL A 177 7.67 6.63 33.71
C VAL A 177 6.94 6.35 32.40
N GLY A 178 6.15 7.29 31.90
CA GLY A 178 5.62 7.24 30.54
C GLY A 178 4.51 8.23 30.24
N TYR A 179 3.87 7.99 29.11
CA TYR A 179 2.85 8.85 28.52
C TYR A 179 1.65 8.04 28.05
N ASP A 180 0.48 8.64 28.17
CA ASP A 180 -0.81 8.13 27.68
C ASP A 180 -1.32 9.05 26.58
N VAL A 181 -1.66 8.49 25.42
CA VAL A 181 -2.18 9.21 24.26
C VAL A 181 -3.68 8.96 24.14
N PHE A 182 -4.44 10.03 23.95
CA PHE A 182 -5.89 10.02 23.83
C PHE A 182 -6.31 10.49 22.44
N GLN A 183 -7.33 9.84 21.88
CA GLN A 183 -7.95 10.22 20.61
C GLN A 183 -9.26 10.94 20.88
N GLY A 184 -9.47 12.10 20.25
CA GLY A 184 -10.68 12.89 20.40
C GLY A 184 -10.94 13.30 21.86
N ALA A 185 -12.20 13.21 22.26
CA ALA A 185 -12.66 13.47 23.63
C ALA A 185 -12.58 12.24 24.55
N SER A 186 -11.99 11.12 24.12
CA SER A 186 -11.92 9.89 24.92
C SER A 186 -11.19 10.11 26.25
N THR A 187 -11.66 9.42 27.29
CA THR A 187 -11.01 9.33 28.62
C THR A 187 -10.18 8.06 28.78
N THR A 188 -10.21 7.15 27.81
CA THR A 188 -9.36 5.96 27.75
C THR A 188 -8.24 6.18 26.74
N PRO A 189 -6.98 5.87 27.08
CA PRO A 189 -5.87 6.03 26.15
C PRO A 189 -5.96 5.03 25.00
N VAL A 190 -5.60 5.48 23.80
CA VAL A 190 -5.47 4.65 22.59
C VAL A 190 -4.07 4.07 22.44
N ALA A 191 -3.08 4.62 23.16
CA ALA A 191 -1.73 4.10 23.24
C ALA A 191 -1.05 4.60 24.53
N SER A 192 -0.11 3.80 25.05
CA SER A 192 0.77 4.18 26.15
C SER A 192 2.21 3.81 25.82
N THR A 193 3.16 4.69 26.13
CA THR A 193 4.58 4.52 25.78
C THR A 193 5.48 5.12 26.86
N PRO A 194 6.68 4.57 27.14
CA PRO A 194 7.68 5.24 27.96
C PRO A 194 8.45 6.34 27.20
N SER A 195 8.34 6.39 25.87
CA SER A 195 9.06 7.33 25.00
C SER A 195 8.25 8.60 24.73
N THR A 196 8.90 9.65 24.21
CA THR A 196 8.26 10.92 23.80
C THR A 196 7.68 10.89 22.38
N SER A 197 7.43 9.70 21.85
CA SER A 197 6.83 9.48 20.54
C SER A 197 6.11 8.14 20.47
N VAL A 198 5.05 8.06 19.66
CA VAL A 198 4.33 6.81 19.38
C VAL A 198 3.61 6.91 18.04
N THR A 199 3.42 5.78 17.36
CA THR A 199 2.54 5.69 16.20
C THR A 199 1.20 5.09 16.62
N VAL A 200 0.13 5.87 16.52
CA VAL A 200 -1.23 5.38 16.75
C VAL A 200 -1.71 4.66 15.48
N GLY A 201 -2.09 3.39 15.60
CA GLY A 201 -2.59 2.56 14.51
C GLY A 201 -4.09 2.25 14.65
N GLY A 202 -4.63 1.48 13.69
CA GLY A 202 -6.05 1.08 13.70
C GLY A 202 -7.04 2.20 13.36
N LEU A 203 -6.54 3.29 12.79
CA LEU A 203 -7.35 4.45 12.38
C LEU A 203 -8.03 4.18 11.04
N GLN A 204 -9.12 4.89 10.75
CA GLN A 204 -9.78 4.83 9.45
C GLN A 204 -9.09 5.77 8.45
N PRO A 205 -9.01 5.41 7.16
CA PRO A 205 -8.52 6.27 6.09
C PRO A 205 -9.36 7.54 5.90
N SER A 206 -8.76 8.57 5.28
CA SER A 206 -9.40 9.86 4.97
C SER A 206 -10.17 10.49 6.13
N THR A 207 -9.73 10.25 7.36
CA THR A 207 -10.45 10.63 8.57
C THR A 207 -9.61 11.60 9.38
N ALA A 208 -10.21 12.73 9.75
CA ALA A 208 -9.59 13.69 10.66
C ALA A 208 -9.68 13.20 12.10
N TYR A 209 -8.53 13.14 12.76
CA TYR A 209 -8.40 12.78 14.16
C TYR A 209 -7.79 13.94 14.95
N THR A 210 -8.11 14.00 16.24
CA THR A 210 -7.40 14.86 17.20
C THR A 210 -6.74 14.02 18.27
N PHE A 211 -5.56 14.44 18.73
CA PHE A 211 -4.79 13.75 19.75
C PHE A 211 -4.36 14.68 20.88
N ARG A 212 -4.30 14.14 22.09
CA ARG A 212 -3.76 14.77 23.30
C ARG A 212 -2.91 13.76 24.05
N VAL A 213 -1.92 14.22 24.81
CA VAL A 213 -1.04 13.36 25.60
C VAL A 213 -0.92 13.86 27.04
N ARG A 214 -0.77 12.96 28.00
CA ARG A 214 -0.36 13.28 29.39
C ARG A 214 0.82 12.42 29.82
N ALA A 215 1.56 12.87 30.82
CA ALA A 215 2.62 12.13 31.48
C ALA A 215 2.09 11.43 32.75
N ARG A 216 2.78 10.36 33.16
CA ARG A 216 2.57 9.63 34.42
C ARG A 216 3.90 9.32 35.10
N ASP A 217 3.91 9.33 36.43
CA ASP A 217 5.06 8.93 37.25
C ASP A 217 4.89 7.50 37.81
N LYS A 218 5.84 7.09 38.65
CA LYS A 218 5.86 5.76 39.29
C LYS A 218 4.80 5.61 40.39
N ALA A 219 4.44 6.68 41.07
CA ALA A 219 3.45 6.67 42.15
C ALA A 219 2.00 6.71 41.63
N GLY A 220 1.82 6.94 40.33
CA GLY A 220 0.53 6.97 39.65
C GLY A 220 -0.07 8.37 39.55
N ASN A 221 0.68 9.44 39.89
CA ASN A 221 0.21 10.79 39.60
C ASN A 221 0.31 11.05 38.10
N VAL A 222 -0.63 11.85 37.60
CA VAL A 222 -0.79 12.13 36.17
C VAL A 222 -0.84 13.62 35.91
N SER A 223 -0.18 14.05 34.84
CA SER A 223 -0.20 15.46 34.44
C SER A 223 -1.57 15.87 33.88
N ALA A 224 -1.77 17.19 33.75
CA ALA A 224 -2.77 17.71 32.81
C ALA A 224 -2.45 17.27 31.37
N LEU A 225 -3.47 17.29 30.49
CA LEU A 225 -3.31 16.96 29.07
C LEU A 225 -2.63 18.11 28.30
N SER A 226 -1.88 17.75 27.25
CA SER A 226 -1.31 18.69 26.29
C SER A 226 -2.39 19.46 25.52
N ALA A 227 -1.96 20.52 24.80
CA ALA A 227 -2.75 21.06 23.70
C ALA A 227 -3.05 19.97 22.65
N GLN A 228 -4.19 20.08 21.96
CA GLN A 228 -4.57 19.11 20.94
C GLN A 228 -3.80 19.34 19.64
N VAL A 229 -3.53 18.25 18.91
CA VAL A 229 -3.10 18.30 17.51
C VAL A 229 -4.12 17.60 16.62
N SER A 230 -4.36 18.14 15.44
CA SER A 230 -5.22 17.50 14.42
C SER A 230 -4.35 16.85 13.35
N ALA A 231 -4.76 15.67 12.87
CA ALA A 231 -4.13 15.00 11.75
C ALA A 231 -5.18 14.24 10.93
N THR A 232 -5.07 14.27 9.61
CA THR A 232 -5.94 13.51 8.71
C THR A 232 -5.17 12.33 8.14
N THR A 233 -5.70 11.12 8.31
CA THR A 233 -5.16 9.91 7.68
C THR A 233 -5.32 10.00 6.16
N LYS A 234 -4.39 9.39 5.43
CA LYS A 234 -4.50 9.31 3.97
C LYS A 234 -5.66 8.41 3.57
N GLU A 235 -6.12 8.53 2.33
CA GLU A 235 -7.04 7.56 1.75
C GLU A 235 -6.38 6.17 1.68
N PHE A 236 -7.17 5.10 1.69
CA PHE A 236 -6.66 3.74 1.55
C PHE A 236 -6.31 3.48 0.10
N GLY A 237 -5.03 3.23 -0.20
CA GLY A 237 -4.54 2.88 -1.53
C GLY A 237 -4.47 4.00 -2.57
N ASP A 238 -4.85 5.23 -2.24
CA ASP A 238 -4.46 6.39 -3.04
C ASP A 238 -2.95 6.62 -2.80
N PRO A 239 -2.09 6.58 -3.83
CA PRO A 239 -0.71 7.01 -3.68
C PRO A 239 -0.61 8.55 -3.52
N GLY A 240 -1.76 9.21 -3.32
CA GLY A 240 -1.96 10.65 -3.23
C GLY A 240 -2.29 11.23 -4.61
N PRO A 241 -2.81 12.47 -4.66
CA PRO A 241 -2.68 13.30 -5.85
C PRO A 241 -1.19 13.39 -6.24
N GLY A 242 -0.79 12.68 -7.30
CA GLY A 242 0.61 12.63 -7.78
C GLY A 242 1.39 11.34 -7.51
N GLY A 243 0.78 10.31 -6.93
CA GLY A 243 1.40 8.99 -6.85
C GLY A 243 1.18 8.16 -8.12
N GLN A 244 2.23 7.53 -8.65
CA GLN A 244 2.16 6.93 -9.99
C GLN A 244 1.55 5.52 -9.99
N ARG A 245 0.35 5.43 -10.57
CA ARG A 245 -0.46 4.21 -10.66
C ARG A 245 0.12 3.22 -11.67
N LYS A 246 -0.04 1.95 -11.35
CA LYS A 246 0.29 0.77 -12.16
C LYS A 246 -0.93 -0.12 -12.17
N VAL A 247 -1.72 -0.04 -13.24
CA VAL A 247 -3.08 -0.61 -13.35
C VAL A 247 -3.06 -1.74 -14.36
N GLY A 248 -3.19 -2.99 -13.90
CA GLY A 248 -3.15 -4.16 -14.79
C GLY A 248 -4.54 -4.70 -15.10
N TYR A 249 -4.87 -4.89 -16.38
CA TYR A 249 -6.09 -5.60 -16.76
C TYR A 249 -5.90 -7.11 -16.68
N PHE A 250 -6.74 -7.77 -15.90
CA PHE A 250 -6.85 -9.23 -15.86
C PHE A 250 -8.11 -9.66 -16.60
N THR A 251 -7.95 -10.47 -17.65
CA THR A 251 -9.07 -10.95 -18.47
C THR A 251 -9.72 -12.19 -17.83
N GLN A 252 -11.03 -12.13 -17.63
CA GLN A 252 -11.87 -13.20 -17.08
C GLN A 252 -11.62 -14.54 -17.79
N TRP A 253 -11.56 -14.50 -19.13
CA TRP A 253 -11.37 -15.68 -19.98
C TRP A 253 -9.91 -16.14 -20.08
N GLY A 254 -8.96 -15.42 -19.47
CA GLY A 254 -7.53 -15.76 -19.49
C GLY A 254 -7.24 -17.14 -18.87
N ILE A 255 -8.14 -17.67 -18.05
CA ILE A 255 -7.99 -18.95 -17.36
C ILE A 255 -8.22 -20.19 -18.24
N TYR A 256 -8.67 -20.02 -19.48
CA TYR A 256 -8.92 -21.10 -20.44
C TYR A 256 -7.70 -21.33 -21.34
N ASP A 257 -7.79 -21.06 -22.64
CA ASP A 257 -6.72 -21.35 -23.63
C ASP A 257 -5.40 -20.60 -23.36
N ARG A 258 -5.49 -19.48 -22.64
CA ARG A 258 -4.33 -18.69 -22.19
C ARG A 258 -3.65 -19.31 -20.97
N ALA A 259 -4.35 -20.15 -20.21
CA ALA A 259 -3.91 -20.77 -18.97
C ALA A 259 -3.23 -19.77 -18.00
N TYR A 260 -3.77 -18.56 -17.94
CA TYR A 260 -3.30 -17.47 -17.09
C TYR A 260 -4.29 -17.24 -15.96
N TYR A 261 -3.89 -17.61 -14.75
CA TYR A 261 -4.68 -17.57 -13.53
C TYR A 261 -4.28 -16.38 -12.66
N ILE A 262 -5.13 -15.98 -11.71
CA ILE A 262 -4.79 -14.92 -10.73
C ILE A 262 -3.48 -15.23 -10.00
N LYS A 263 -3.19 -16.51 -9.73
CA LYS A 263 -1.90 -16.98 -9.19
C LYS A 263 -0.68 -16.49 -9.98
N ASN A 264 -0.79 -16.37 -11.30
CA ASN A 264 0.33 -15.94 -12.14
C ASN A 264 0.73 -14.48 -11.88
N LEU A 265 -0.17 -13.62 -11.40
CA LEU A 265 0.19 -12.27 -10.95
C LEU A 265 1.13 -12.34 -9.73
N ASP A 266 0.89 -13.29 -8.81
CA ASP A 266 1.74 -13.50 -7.64
C ASP A 266 3.07 -14.17 -8.00
N THR A 267 3.05 -15.28 -8.74
CA THR A 267 4.25 -16.06 -9.04
C THR A 267 5.21 -15.37 -10.01
N SER A 268 4.71 -14.48 -10.88
CA SER A 268 5.56 -13.60 -11.70
C SER A 268 6.14 -12.41 -10.92
N GLY A 269 5.69 -12.17 -9.68
CA GLY A 269 6.03 -10.99 -8.89
C GLY A 269 5.35 -9.71 -9.38
N SER A 270 4.36 -9.79 -10.28
CA SER A 270 3.62 -8.63 -10.80
C SER A 270 2.70 -8.01 -9.76
N ALA A 271 2.04 -8.83 -8.93
CA ALA A 271 1.12 -8.38 -7.88
C ALA A 271 1.78 -7.42 -6.86
N ALA A 272 3.05 -7.66 -6.53
CA ALA A 272 3.81 -6.79 -5.63
C ALA A 272 4.13 -5.42 -6.25
N LYS A 273 4.13 -5.31 -7.59
CA LYS A 273 4.48 -4.10 -8.35
C LYS A 273 3.26 -3.29 -8.76
N LEU A 274 2.13 -3.96 -8.92
CA LEU A 274 0.85 -3.34 -9.26
C LEU A 274 0.32 -2.52 -8.08
N THR A 275 -0.45 -1.50 -8.43
CA THR A 275 -1.28 -0.74 -7.49
C THR A 275 -2.74 -1.14 -7.60
N HIS A 276 -3.19 -1.38 -8.84
CA HIS A 276 -4.57 -1.69 -9.16
C HIS A 276 -4.63 -2.86 -10.13
N ILE A 277 -5.71 -3.64 -10.03
CA ILE A 277 -6.14 -4.60 -11.03
C ILE A 277 -7.51 -4.14 -11.53
N ASN A 278 -7.67 -4.00 -12.84
CA ASN A 278 -8.98 -3.91 -13.46
C ASN A 278 -9.37 -5.32 -13.92
N TYR A 279 -10.41 -5.88 -13.32
CA TYR A 279 -10.94 -7.19 -13.70
C TYR A 279 -11.90 -7.04 -14.87
N ALA A 280 -11.55 -7.60 -16.01
CA ALA A 280 -12.28 -7.48 -17.27
C ALA A 280 -13.08 -8.77 -17.55
N PHE A 281 -14.40 -8.74 -17.71
CA PHE A 281 -15.29 -7.60 -17.62
C PHE A 281 -16.59 -7.99 -16.91
N GLY A 282 -17.38 -7.01 -16.51
CA GLY A 282 -18.82 -7.19 -16.25
C GLY A 282 -19.65 -6.69 -17.44
N ASN A 283 -20.79 -7.33 -17.68
CA ASN A 283 -21.68 -7.02 -18.81
C ASN A 283 -23.01 -6.39 -18.36
N LEU A 284 -23.69 -5.74 -19.30
CA LEU A 284 -25.00 -5.11 -19.12
C LEU A 284 -26.07 -5.82 -19.95
N ASP A 285 -27.25 -6.02 -19.36
CA ASP A 285 -28.42 -6.52 -20.07
C ASP A 285 -29.00 -5.45 -21.01
N SER A 286 -30.01 -5.82 -21.80
CA SER A 286 -30.67 -4.88 -22.72
C SER A 286 -31.42 -3.74 -22.03
N GLY A 287 -31.63 -3.81 -20.72
CA GLY A 287 -32.16 -2.73 -19.91
C GLY A 287 -31.08 -1.85 -19.27
N GLY A 288 -29.81 -2.09 -19.60
CA GLY A 288 -28.66 -1.37 -19.06
C GLY A 288 -28.29 -1.79 -17.63
N ARG A 289 -28.74 -2.94 -17.12
CA ARG A 289 -28.44 -3.40 -15.75
C ARG A 289 -27.31 -4.41 -15.74
N CYS A 290 -26.52 -4.45 -14.67
CA CYS A 290 -25.54 -5.51 -14.52
C CYS A 290 -26.24 -6.86 -14.32
N PHE A 291 -25.75 -7.87 -15.03
CA PHE A 291 -26.23 -9.23 -14.90
C PHE A 291 -25.07 -10.22 -14.98
N GLN A 292 -25.36 -11.48 -14.74
CA GLN A 292 -24.42 -12.57 -14.96
C GLN A 292 -25.14 -13.77 -15.59
N ALA A 293 -24.41 -14.53 -16.41
CA ALA A 293 -24.88 -15.74 -17.05
C ALA A 293 -23.73 -16.77 -17.17
N ASN A 294 -24.06 -18.00 -17.56
CA ASN A 294 -23.10 -18.94 -18.15
C ASN A 294 -23.45 -19.07 -19.63
N GLN A 295 -23.20 -18.01 -20.39
CA GLN A 295 -23.58 -17.93 -21.80
C GLN A 295 -22.50 -17.20 -22.58
N PHE A 296 -21.96 -17.89 -23.58
CA PHE A 296 -20.92 -17.36 -24.45
C PHE A 296 -21.31 -15.99 -25.03
N GLY A 297 -20.39 -15.03 -24.92
CA GLY A 297 -20.59 -13.65 -25.37
C GLY A 297 -21.52 -12.80 -24.49
N GLN A 298 -22.07 -13.34 -23.40
CA GLN A 298 -22.98 -12.62 -22.50
C GLN A 298 -22.50 -12.59 -21.05
N GLY A 299 -21.90 -13.67 -20.56
CA GLY A 299 -21.38 -13.77 -19.19
C GLY A 299 -20.71 -15.12 -18.94
N ASP A 300 -19.86 -15.18 -17.92
CA ASP A 300 -19.15 -16.38 -17.51
C ASP A 300 -19.04 -16.47 -15.98
N ALA A 301 -20.19 -16.68 -15.34
CA ALA A 301 -20.29 -16.96 -13.90
C ALA A 301 -19.33 -18.09 -13.48
N TRP A 302 -19.12 -19.05 -14.37
CA TRP A 302 -18.21 -20.16 -14.18
C TRP A 302 -16.79 -19.67 -13.93
N ALA A 303 -16.20 -18.90 -14.84
CA ALA A 303 -14.88 -18.31 -14.63
C ALA A 303 -14.84 -17.39 -13.41
N ASP A 304 -15.86 -16.56 -13.25
CA ASP A 304 -15.89 -15.54 -12.20
C ASP A 304 -15.91 -16.16 -10.80
N TYR A 305 -16.89 -17.01 -10.51
CA TYR A 305 -17.13 -17.44 -9.14
C TYR A 305 -17.54 -18.89 -8.92
N GLN A 306 -17.64 -19.74 -9.95
CA GLN A 306 -18.08 -21.14 -9.76
C GLN A 306 -16.96 -22.16 -10.00
N ARG A 307 -15.99 -21.85 -10.86
CA ARG A 307 -14.87 -22.75 -11.18
C ARG A 307 -14.02 -22.97 -9.95
N ARG A 308 -13.96 -24.21 -9.49
CA ARG A 308 -13.09 -24.64 -8.39
C ARG A 308 -11.70 -24.94 -8.94
N PHE A 309 -10.68 -24.30 -8.37
CA PHE A 309 -9.29 -24.54 -8.73
C PHE A 309 -8.62 -25.57 -7.81
N THR A 310 -7.72 -26.35 -8.37
CA THR A 310 -6.82 -27.24 -7.61
C THR A 310 -5.71 -26.42 -6.94
N ALA A 311 -5.08 -26.98 -5.90
CA ALA A 311 -4.06 -26.29 -5.09
C ALA A 311 -2.88 -25.71 -5.90
N ASP A 312 -2.52 -26.35 -7.01
CA ASP A 312 -1.46 -25.88 -7.91
C ASP A 312 -1.86 -24.62 -8.70
N LEU A 313 -3.15 -24.31 -8.83
CA LEU A 313 -3.68 -23.14 -9.55
C LEU A 313 -4.15 -22.01 -8.63
N THR A 314 -4.24 -22.23 -7.31
CA THR A 314 -4.68 -21.21 -6.35
C THR A 314 -3.55 -20.38 -5.76
N VAL A 315 -3.87 -19.15 -5.36
CA VAL A 315 -2.91 -18.19 -4.79
C VAL A 315 -2.38 -18.66 -3.44
N ASN A 316 -3.23 -19.21 -2.59
CA ASN A 316 -2.87 -19.67 -1.25
C ASN A 316 -2.35 -21.12 -1.21
N GLY A 317 -2.29 -21.81 -2.35
CA GLY A 317 -1.85 -23.21 -2.44
C GLY A 317 -2.86 -24.22 -1.86
N GLN A 318 -4.11 -23.81 -1.64
CA GLN A 318 -5.20 -24.68 -1.18
C GLN A 318 -6.27 -24.78 -2.27
N GLY A 319 -6.73 -26.00 -2.56
CA GLY A 319 -7.79 -26.22 -3.54
C GLY A 319 -9.15 -25.70 -3.06
N ASP A 320 -9.96 -25.20 -3.99
CA ASP A 320 -11.34 -24.81 -3.71
C ASP A 320 -12.21 -26.05 -3.39
N VAL A 321 -13.14 -25.90 -2.45
CA VAL A 321 -14.09 -26.96 -2.07
C VAL A 321 -15.48 -26.71 -2.65
N TYR A 322 -16.27 -27.77 -2.82
CA TYR A 322 -17.56 -27.69 -3.52
C TYR A 322 -18.54 -26.70 -2.88
N ASN A 323 -18.74 -26.74 -1.55
CA ASN A 323 -19.77 -25.96 -0.86
C ASN A 323 -19.36 -24.51 -0.51
N GLN A 324 -18.18 -24.04 -0.93
CA GLN A 324 -17.80 -22.66 -0.62
C GLN A 324 -18.68 -21.67 -1.39
N PRO A 325 -19.05 -20.52 -0.80
CA PRO A 325 -19.94 -19.55 -1.43
C PRO A 325 -19.30 -18.79 -2.60
N LEU A 326 -17.97 -18.78 -2.69
CA LEU A 326 -17.22 -18.09 -3.74
C LEU A 326 -16.03 -18.94 -4.20
N ALA A 327 -15.96 -19.29 -5.48
CA ALA A 327 -14.80 -19.91 -6.12
C ALA A 327 -14.30 -18.99 -7.26
N GLY A 328 -13.70 -19.54 -8.31
CA GLY A 328 -13.35 -18.83 -9.53
C GLY A 328 -12.34 -17.71 -9.33
N ASN A 329 -12.21 -16.86 -10.35
CA ASN A 329 -11.31 -15.71 -10.34
C ASN A 329 -11.54 -14.80 -9.14
N LEU A 330 -12.80 -14.57 -8.75
CA LEU A 330 -13.14 -13.67 -7.65
C LEU A 330 -12.65 -14.20 -6.29
N ASN A 331 -12.72 -15.51 -6.04
CA ASN A 331 -12.12 -16.09 -4.83
C ASN A 331 -10.60 -15.93 -4.84
N GLN A 332 -9.97 -16.19 -5.99
CA GLN A 332 -8.52 -16.04 -6.10
C GLN A 332 -8.07 -14.58 -5.95
N ILE A 333 -8.88 -13.61 -6.37
CA ILE A 333 -8.64 -12.18 -6.11
C ILE A 333 -8.67 -11.89 -4.60
N LYS A 334 -9.65 -12.42 -3.84
CA LYS A 334 -9.65 -12.23 -2.36
C LYS A 334 -8.39 -12.78 -1.73
N GLN A 335 -7.92 -13.94 -2.18
CA GLN A 335 -6.68 -14.55 -1.71
C GLN A 335 -5.46 -13.71 -2.10
N LEU A 336 -5.44 -13.16 -3.32
CA LEU A 336 -4.37 -12.27 -3.77
C LEU A 336 -4.31 -10.99 -2.93
N LYS A 337 -5.45 -10.35 -2.64
CA LYS A 337 -5.53 -9.17 -1.77
C LYS A 337 -5.10 -9.48 -0.34
N ALA A 338 -5.41 -10.68 0.18
CA ALA A 338 -4.91 -11.09 1.49
C ALA A 338 -3.38 -11.19 1.55
N LYS A 339 -2.74 -11.59 0.43
CA LYS A 339 -1.29 -11.67 0.30
C LYS A 339 -0.64 -10.31 -0.04
N HIS A 340 -1.36 -9.46 -0.78
CA HIS A 340 -0.92 -8.16 -1.29
C HIS A 340 -1.95 -7.08 -0.89
N PRO A 341 -2.01 -6.68 0.39
CA PRO A 341 -3.08 -5.82 0.92
C PRO A 341 -3.06 -4.38 0.40
N HIS A 342 -2.01 -3.98 -0.32
CA HIS A 342 -1.94 -2.70 -1.02
C HIS A 342 -2.73 -2.69 -2.33
N LEU A 343 -3.07 -3.85 -2.90
CA LEU A 343 -3.77 -3.93 -4.18
C LEU A 343 -5.22 -3.48 -4.06
N LYS A 344 -5.58 -2.59 -4.99
CA LYS A 344 -6.96 -2.25 -5.32
C LYS A 344 -7.44 -3.07 -6.49
N VAL A 345 -8.71 -3.46 -6.46
CA VAL A 345 -9.31 -4.20 -7.57
C VAL A 345 -10.61 -3.55 -7.98
N ASN A 346 -10.67 -3.03 -9.21
CA ASN A 346 -11.89 -2.47 -9.77
C ASN A 346 -12.48 -3.47 -10.77
N LEU A 347 -13.80 -3.58 -10.78
CA LEU A 347 -14.48 -4.30 -11.86
C LEU A 347 -14.60 -3.35 -13.06
N SER A 348 -14.07 -3.76 -14.20
CA SER A 348 -14.28 -3.04 -15.45
C SER A 348 -15.58 -3.50 -16.10
N LEU A 349 -16.52 -2.57 -16.31
CA LEU A 349 -17.79 -2.82 -16.98
C LEU A 349 -17.67 -2.43 -18.45
N GLY A 350 -17.99 -3.36 -19.35
CA GLY A 350 -17.95 -3.11 -20.79
C GLY A 350 -16.75 -3.72 -21.50
N GLY A 351 -15.92 -2.86 -22.09
CA GLY A 351 -14.95 -3.20 -23.12
C GLY A 351 -15.60 -3.33 -24.50
N TRP A 352 -14.78 -3.61 -25.50
CA TRP A 352 -15.15 -3.64 -26.92
C TRP A 352 -16.50 -4.32 -27.20
N THR A 353 -16.71 -5.56 -26.75
CA THR A 353 -17.90 -6.36 -27.12
C THR A 353 -19.09 -6.21 -26.19
N TRP A 354 -18.90 -5.67 -24.97
CA TRP A 354 -19.96 -5.55 -23.95
C TRP A 354 -20.40 -4.10 -23.69
N SER A 355 -19.99 -3.18 -24.56
CA SER A 355 -20.38 -1.77 -24.50
C SER A 355 -21.78 -1.46 -25.05
N LYS A 356 -22.46 -2.44 -25.64
CA LYS A 356 -23.68 -2.23 -26.45
C LYS A 356 -24.79 -1.42 -25.76
N TYR A 357 -25.02 -1.68 -24.48
CA TYR A 357 -26.19 -1.17 -23.74
C TYR A 357 -25.87 -0.01 -22.78
N PHE A 358 -24.65 0.56 -22.81
CA PHE A 358 -24.36 1.73 -22.00
C PHE A 358 -25.17 2.97 -22.40
N SER A 359 -25.42 3.18 -23.69
CA SER A 359 -26.24 4.31 -24.13
C SER A 359 -27.66 4.21 -23.56
N ASP A 360 -28.22 3.00 -23.44
CA ASP A 360 -29.53 2.77 -22.81
C ASP A 360 -29.46 2.98 -21.28
N ALA A 361 -28.40 2.48 -20.64
CA ALA A 361 -28.15 2.71 -19.22
C ALA A 361 -28.04 4.21 -18.88
N ALA A 362 -27.40 5.00 -19.74
CA ALA A 362 -27.13 6.42 -19.54
C ALA A 362 -28.33 7.34 -19.85
N LEU A 363 -29.29 6.87 -20.66
CA LEU A 363 -30.28 7.70 -21.36
C LEU A 363 -31.17 8.57 -20.46
N THR A 364 -31.69 8.02 -19.37
CA THR A 364 -32.65 8.70 -18.49
C THR A 364 -32.20 8.65 -17.05
N ALA A 365 -32.70 9.57 -16.20
CA ALA A 365 -32.36 9.54 -14.77
C ALA A 365 -32.74 8.21 -14.10
N SER A 366 -33.89 7.63 -14.46
CA SER A 366 -34.34 6.34 -13.93
C SER A 366 -33.51 5.16 -14.45
N SER A 367 -33.12 5.15 -15.73
CA SER A 367 -32.23 4.12 -16.26
C SER A 367 -30.83 4.18 -15.65
N ARG A 368 -30.27 5.38 -15.45
CA ARG A 368 -28.99 5.56 -14.74
C ARG A 368 -29.06 5.05 -13.31
N GLN A 369 -30.09 5.44 -12.57
CA GLN A 369 -30.27 4.98 -11.18
C GLN A 369 -30.41 3.45 -11.11
N ALA A 370 -31.18 2.85 -12.03
CA ALA A 370 -31.36 1.40 -12.11
C ALA A 370 -30.07 0.66 -12.49
N HIS A 371 -29.31 1.19 -13.45
CA HIS A 371 -28.00 0.68 -13.82
C HIS A 371 -27.06 0.65 -12.62
N VAL A 372 -26.79 1.81 -12.03
CA VAL A 372 -25.83 1.96 -10.93
C VAL A 372 -26.22 1.10 -9.73
N SER A 373 -27.50 1.11 -9.36
CA SER A 373 -27.97 0.31 -8.22
C SER A 373 -27.84 -1.20 -8.45
N SER A 374 -28.14 -1.70 -9.66
CA SER A 374 -27.98 -3.11 -9.99
C SER A 374 -26.51 -3.56 -9.95
N CYS A 375 -25.62 -2.75 -10.50
CA CYS A 375 -24.19 -3.04 -10.55
C CYS A 375 -23.54 -2.96 -9.16
N LEU A 376 -23.89 -1.94 -8.37
CA LEU A 376 -23.43 -1.82 -6.98
C LEU A 376 -23.90 -3.01 -6.15
N ASP A 377 -25.15 -3.46 -6.33
CA ASP A 377 -25.68 -4.61 -5.59
C ASP A 377 -24.95 -5.92 -5.91
N MET A 378 -24.77 -6.21 -7.20
CA MET A 378 -24.14 -7.46 -7.62
C MET A 378 -22.65 -7.49 -7.29
N TRP A 379 -21.93 -6.40 -7.61
CA TRP A 379 -20.46 -6.42 -7.62
C TRP A 379 -19.82 -5.82 -6.37
N ILE A 380 -20.32 -4.67 -5.89
CA ILE A 380 -19.73 -3.99 -4.73
C ILE A 380 -20.23 -4.62 -3.42
N LYS A 381 -21.55 -4.80 -3.27
CA LYS A 381 -22.10 -5.56 -2.14
C LYS A 381 -21.85 -7.06 -2.28
N GLY A 382 -21.58 -7.54 -3.48
CA GLY A 382 -21.21 -8.93 -3.75
C GLY A 382 -22.39 -9.90 -3.77
N ASN A 383 -23.61 -9.42 -4.05
CA ASN A 383 -24.81 -10.26 -4.15
C ASN A 383 -24.85 -10.96 -5.51
N LEU A 384 -24.08 -12.04 -5.64
CA LEU A 384 -23.98 -12.77 -6.90
C LEU A 384 -25.18 -13.70 -7.11
N PRO A 385 -25.73 -13.82 -8.34
CA PRO A 385 -26.81 -14.76 -8.61
C PRO A 385 -26.33 -16.22 -8.51
N LYS A 386 -27.20 -17.13 -8.06
CA LYS A 386 -26.95 -18.57 -8.16
C LYS A 386 -27.38 -19.08 -9.54
N ILE A 387 -26.44 -19.65 -10.28
CA ILE A 387 -26.63 -20.05 -11.68
C ILE A 387 -26.33 -21.55 -11.84
N GLY A 388 -27.18 -22.27 -12.56
CA GLY A 388 -26.90 -23.66 -12.97
C GLY A 388 -26.92 -24.69 -11.85
N GLY A 389 -27.52 -24.39 -10.69
CA GLY A 389 -27.57 -25.31 -9.55
C GLY A 389 -26.28 -25.39 -8.73
N GLU A 390 -25.26 -24.61 -9.07
CA GLU A 390 -24.02 -24.51 -8.33
C GLU A 390 -24.24 -23.83 -6.95
N PRO A 391 -23.54 -24.26 -5.88
CA PRO A 391 -23.70 -23.68 -4.56
C PRO A 391 -23.13 -22.25 -4.45
N GLN A 392 -22.19 -21.88 -5.33
CA GLN A 392 -21.54 -20.57 -5.35
C GLN A 392 -22.51 -19.44 -5.74
N GLY A 393 -22.27 -18.27 -5.17
CA GLY A 393 -23.16 -17.10 -5.23
C GLY A 393 -24.05 -16.98 -4.00
N GLY A 394 -24.93 -15.98 -4.01
CA GLY A 394 -25.76 -15.57 -2.89
C GLY A 394 -25.36 -14.21 -2.31
N ALA A 395 -26.11 -13.79 -1.29
CA ALA A 395 -25.93 -12.49 -0.65
C ALA A 395 -24.51 -12.34 -0.07
N GLY A 396 -23.82 -11.26 -0.44
CA GLY A 396 -22.47 -10.95 0.04
C GLY A 396 -21.37 -11.94 -0.34
N ALA A 397 -21.62 -12.90 -1.23
CA ALA A 397 -20.64 -13.93 -1.60
C ALA A 397 -19.32 -13.33 -2.09
N ALA A 398 -19.38 -12.25 -2.88
CA ALA A 398 -18.22 -11.52 -3.40
C ALA A 398 -17.90 -10.23 -2.62
N ALA A 399 -18.49 -10.02 -1.44
CA ALA A 399 -18.21 -8.80 -0.67
C ALA A 399 -16.70 -8.67 -0.37
N GLY A 400 -16.16 -7.47 -0.63
CA GLY A 400 -14.75 -7.14 -0.44
C GLY A 400 -13.80 -7.58 -1.56
N VAL A 401 -14.31 -8.21 -2.63
CA VAL A 401 -13.50 -8.49 -3.83
C VAL A 401 -13.08 -7.17 -4.48
N PHE A 402 -14.06 -6.32 -4.80
CA PHE A 402 -13.86 -5.06 -5.51
C PHE A 402 -13.79 -3.86 -4.57
N ASP A 403 -12.90 -2.93 -4.90
CA ASP A 403 -12.69 -1.63 -4.24
C ASP A 403 -13.28 -0.47 -5.05
N GLY A 404 -13.87 -0.75 -6.21
CA GLY A 404 -14.42 0.26 -7.11
C GLY A 404 -14.92 -0.31 -8.43
N ILE A 405 -15.29 0.60 -9.32
CA ILE A 405 -15.79 0.33 -10.67
C ILE A 405 -14.96 1.11 -11.69
N ASP A 406 -14.66 0.46 -12.80
CA ASP A 406 -14.10 1.05 -14.01
C ASP A 406 -15.15 1.02 -15.12
N LEU A 407 -15.43 2.18 -15.73
CA LEU A 407 -16.37 2.32 -16.82
C LEU A 407 -15.63 2.25 -18.15
N ASP A 408 -15.74 1.10 -18.82
CA ASP A 408 -15.14 0.86 -20.12
C ASP A 408 -16.22 0.86 -21.21
N TRP A 409 -16.85 2.02 -21.42
CA TRP A 409 -17.83 2.22 -22.49
C TRP A 409 -17.12 2.66 -23.76
N GLU A 410 -17.13 1.79 -24.78
CA GLU A 410 -16.57 2.02 -26.10
C GLU A 410 -17.66 2.20 -27.18
N TRP A 411 -18.12 3.41 -27.53
CA TRP A 411 -17.74 4.74 -27.00
C TRP A 411 -18.99 5.62 -26.90
N PRO A 412 -19.10 6.53 -25.90
CA PRO A 412 -20.20 7.49 -25.84
C PRO A 412 -20.23 8.36 -27.12
N GLY A 413 -21.36 8.40 -27.81
CA GLY A 413 -21.58 9.29 -28.95
C GLY A 413 -20.75 8.98 -30.19
N SER A 414 -20.13 7.79 -30.27
CA SER A 414 -19.33 7.37 -31.42
C SER A 414 -19.38 5.86 -31.62
N GLU A 415 -19.07 5.41 -32.83
CA GLU A 415 -18.99 3.98 -33.13
C GLU A 415 -17.85 3.28 -32.36
N GLY A 416 -18.15 2.09 -31.86
CA GLY A 416 -17.21 1.11 -31.30
C GLY A 416 -17.40 -0.24 -32.00
N ASN A 417 -17.61 -1.31 -31.23
CA ASN A 417 -17.97 -2.58 -31.82
C ASN A 417 -19.30 -2.50 -32.59
N THR A 418 -19.40 -3.26 -33.68
CA THR A 418 -20.58 -3.25 -34.54
C THR A 418 -21.82 -3.68 -33.75
N GLY A 419 -22.89 -2.88 -33.85
CA GLY A 419 -24.16 -3.13 -33.18
C GLY A 419 -24.31 -2.45 -31.82
N ASN A 420 -23.32 -1.67 -31.36
CA ASN A 420 -23.47 -0.80 -30.21
C ASN A 420 -24.56 0.24 -30.47
N VAL A 421 -25.33 0.57 -29.43
CA VAL A 421 -26.31 1.66 -29.48
C VAL A 421 -25.56 2.98 -29.29
N VAL A 422 -25.68 3.89 -30.25
CA VAL A 422 -24.97 5.18 -30.26
C VAL A 422 -25.98 6.30 -30.40
N ARG A 423 -25.89 7.31 -29.53
CA ARG A 423 -26.78 8.47 -29.52
C ARG A 423 -26.00 9.78 -29.41
N PRO A 424 -26.44 10.87 -30.07
CA PRO A 424 -25.79 12.17 -29.91
C PRO A 424 -25.87 12.71 -28.48
N GLU A 425 -26.88 12.32 -27.70
CA GLU A 425 -27.04 12.70 -26.29
C GLU A 425 -26.06 12.00 -25.35
N ASP A 426 -25.35 10.97 -25.82
CA ASP A 426 -24.41 10.19 -25.01
C ASP A 426 -23.33 11.04 -24.35
N LYS A 427 -22.98 12.19 -24.95
CA LYS A 427 -22.04 13.15 -24.36
C LYS A 427 -22.46 13.63 -22.98
N GLN A 428 -23.67 14.18 -22.88
CA GLN A 428 -24.21 14.66 -21.60
C GLN A 428 -24.64 13.47 -20.73
N ASN A 429 -25.17 12.41 -21.33
CA ASN A 429 -25.62 11.24 -20.59
C ASN A 429 -24.46 10.50 -19.90
N PHE A 430 -23.27 10.45 -20.51
CA PHE A 430 -22.09 9.88 -19.87
C PHE A 430 -21.69 10.69 -18.63
N THR A 431 -21.65 12.02 -18.71
CA THR A 431 -21.40 12.89 -17.56
C THR A 431 -22.39 12.62 -16.42
N LEU A 432 -23.68 12.55 -16.74
CA LEU A 432 -24.73 12.28 -15.75
C LEU A 432 -24.64 10.85 -15.18
N LEU A 433 -24.18 9.89 -15.98
CA LEU A 433 -23.95 8.51 -15.53
C LEU A 433 -22.78 8.42 -14.55
N VAL A 434 -21.66 9.07 -14.85
CA VAL A 434 -20.49 9.13 -13.95
C VAL A 434 -20.86 9.81 -12.63
N GLN A 435 -21.62 10.91 -12.67
CA GLN A 435 -22.10 11.60 -11.46
C GLN A 435 -23.04 10.72 -10.63
N GLU A 436 -23.94 9.97 -11.27
CA GLU A 436 -24.84 9.05 -10.58
C GLU A 436 -24.08 7.88 -9.93
N TRP A 437 -23.06 7.35 -10.60
CA TRP A 437 -22.13 6.37 -10.04
C TRP A 437 -21.45 6.90 -8.78
N ARG A 438 -20.81 8.07 -8.85
CA ARG A 438 -20.13 8.69 -7.71
C ARG A 438 -21.09 8.88 -6.53
N ARG A 439 -22.30 9.40 -6.78
CA ARG A 439 -23.32 9.62 -5.76
C ARG A 439 -23.70 8.34 -5.02
N GLN A 440 -23.98 7.25 -5.74
CA GLN A 440 -24.37 5.99 -5.10
C GLN A 440 -23.18 5.30 -4.41
N LEU A 441 -21.98 5.36 -4.99
CA LEU A 441 -20.76 4.85 -4.35
C LEU A 441 -20.44 5.60 -3.05
N ASP A 442 -20.57 6.93 -3.01
CA ASP A 442 -20.37 7.72 -1.79
C ASP A 442 -21.44 7.42 -0.74
N THR A 443 -22.70 7.29 -1.17
CA THR A 443 -23.80 6.91 -0.28
C THR A 443 -23.55 5.56 0.37
N TYR A 444 -23.14 4.56 -0.41
CA TYR A 444 -22.82 3.23 0.12
C TYR A 444 -21.51 3.23 0.94
N GLY A 445 -20.51 3.96 0.47
CA GLY A 445 -19.23 4.17 1.14
C GLY A 445 -19.40 4.72 2.55
N ALA A 446 -20.31 5.69 2.75
CA ALA A 446 -20.66 6.23 4.05
C ALA A 446 -21.23 5.16 5.02
N THR A 447 -21.90 4.11 4.51
CA THR A 447 -22.41 3.01 5.35
C THR A 447 -21.34 1.99 5.75
N THR A 448 -20.24 1.93 4.99
CA THR A 448 -19.14 0.97 5.20
C THR A 448 -17.86 1.61 5.72
N GLY A 449 -17.80 2.94 5.79
CA GLY A 449 -16.59 3.69 6.13
C GLY A 449 -15.51 3.62 5.05
N LYS A 450 -15.88 3.40 3.78
CA LYS A 450 -14.94 3.21 2.66
C LYS A 450 -15.18 4.23 1.57
N HIS A 451 -14.10 4.67 0.92
CA HIS A 451 -14.17 5.25 -0.42
C HIS A 451 -14.09 4.12 -1.44
N TYR A 452 -15.06 4.06 -2.35
CA TYR A 452 -15.02 3.15 -3.49
C TYR A 452 -14.58 3.93 -4.72
N GLU A 453 -13.63 3.40 -5.46
CA GLU A 453 -13.08 4.07 -6.64
C GLU A 453 -14.09 4.06 -7.80
N LEU A 454 -14.08 5.15 -8.56
CA LEU A 454 -14.77 5.27 -9.83
C LEU A 454 -13.76 5.70 -10.89
N THR A 455 -13.55 4.86 -11.88
CA THR A 455 -12.59 5.06 -12.96
C THR A 455 -13.25 4.85 -14.31
N ALA A 456 -12.56 5.20 -15.40
CA ALA A 456 -13.04 4.95 -16.76
C ALA A 456 -11.87 4.70 -17.71
N PHE A 457 -12.10 3.88 -18.74
CA PHE A 457 -11.21 3.73 -19.89
C PHE A 457 -11.61 4.73 -20.99
N LEU A 458 -10.62 5.44 -21.53
CA LEU A 458 -10.83 6.60 -22.39
C LEU A 458 -10.20 6.37 -23.78
N PRO A 459 -10.88 6.79 -24.87
CA PRO A 459 -10.40 6.57 -26.24
C PRO A 459 -9.17 7.40 -26.58
N ALA A 460 -8.38 6.87 -27.52
CA ALA A 460 -7.26 7.57 -28.14
C ALA A 460 -7.70 8.62 -29.19
N ASP A 461 -8.84 8.40 -29.87
CA ASP A 461 -9.28 9.24 -31.00
C ASP A 461 -9.83 10.60 -30.51
N PRO A 462 -9.20 11.74 -30.87
CA PRO A 462 -9.69 13.07 -30.48
C PRO A 462 -11.12 13.36 -30.94
N GLY A 463 -11.56 12.77 -32.06
CA GLY A 463 -12.94 12.88 -32.55
C GLY A 463 -13.94 12.28 -31.57
N LYS A 464 -13.62 11.10 -31.02
CA LYS A 464 -14.45 10.44 -30.00
C LYS A 464 -14.47 11.21 -28.68
N VAL A 465 -13.34 11.82 -28.30
CA VAL A 465 -13.29 12.71 -27.12
C VAL A 465 -14.27 13.88 -27.29
N VAL A 466 -14.28 14.53 -28.46
CA VAL A 466 -15.17 15.66 -28.74
C VAL A 466 -16.64 15.23 -28.77
N ALA A 467 -16.93 14.09 -29.37
CA ALA A 467 -18.29 13.57 -29.54
C ALA A 467 -18.90 13.05 -28.24
N GLY A 468 -18.10 12.44 -27.36
CA GLY A 468 -18.60 11.65 -26.23
C GLY A 468 -18.42 12.22 -24.83
N PHE A 469 -17.59 13.25 -24.63
CA PHE A 469 -17.14 13.57 -23.27
C PHE A 469 -17.16 15.07 -22.94
N GLU A 470 -17.77 15.42 -21.79
CA GLU A 470 -17.59 16.71 -21.13
C GLU A 470 -16.43 16.60 -20.14
N VAL A 471 -15.20 16.62 -20.68
CA VAL A 471 -13.96 16.24 -19.99
C VAL A 471 -13.83 16.86 -18.59
N SER A 472 -13.90 18.18 -18.43
CA SER A 472 -13.77 18.80 -17.11
C SER A 472 -14.84 18.35 -16.10
N GLN A 473 -16.05 18.00 -16.57
CA GLN A 473 -17.16 17.61 -15.70
C GLN A 473 -17.04 16.15 -15.24
N ILE A 474 -16.60 15.22 -16.10
CA ILE A 474 -16.44 13.83 -15.68
C ILE A 474 -15.34 13.68 -14.62
N PHE A 475 -14.28 14.49 -14.69
CA PHE A 475 -13.20 14.48 -13.71
C PHE A 475 -13.56 15.11 -12.36
N THR A 476 -14.76 15.69 -12.19
CA THR A 476 -15.23 16.05 -10.83
C THR A 476 -15.68 14.84 -10.03
N ALA A 477 -15.90 13.70 -10.70
CA ALA A 477 -16.48 12.49 -10.12
C ALA A 477 -15.57 11.26 -10.26
N LEU A 478 -14.82 11.11 -11.36
CA LEU A 478 -13.81 10.06 -11.51
C LEU A 478 -12.66 10.28 -10.53
N ASP A 479 -12.09 9.21 -9.98
CA ASP A 479 -10.86 9.18 -9.16
C ASP A 479 -9.60 9.30 -10.02
N PHE A 480 -9.58 8.55 -11.12
CA PHE A 480 -8.64 8.68 -12.23
C PHE A 480 -9.25 8.02 -13.48
N ALA A 481 -8.59 8.15 -14.63
CA ALA A 481 -9.00 7.47 -15.84
C ALA A 481 -7.80 6.84 -16.53
N THR A 482 -8.02 5.69 -17.16
CA THR A 482 -7.03 5.02 -18.00
C THR A 482 -7.22 5.47 -19.45
N LEU A 483 -6.13 5.73 -20.16
CA LEU A 483 -6.15 6.27 -21.52
C LEU A 483 -5.60 5.25 -22.51
N GLN A 484 -6.33 4.97 -23.58
CA GLN A 484 -5.88 4.10 -24.65
C GLN A 484 -4.60 4.66 -25.30
N GLY A 485 -3.45 4.05 -25.00
CA GLY A 485 -2.13 4.39 -25.56
C GLY A 485 -1.60 3.32 -26.53
N TYR A 486 -2.51 2.52 -27.07
CA TYR A 486 -2.27 1.39 -27.96
C TYR A 486 -3.43 1.30 -28.97
N ASP A 487 -3.39 0.31 -29.86
CA ASP A 487 -4.40 0.14 -30.93
C ASP A 487 -4.53 1.34 -31.87
N LEU A 488 -3.48 2.14 -31.98
CA LEU A 488 -3.45 3.29 -32.89
C LEU A 488 -3.49 2.85 -34.36
N HIS A 489 -2.91 1.68 -34.65
CA HIS A 489 -2.87 1.02 -35.95
C HIS A 489 -2.87 -0.48 -35.80
N GLY A 490 -3.47 -1.21 -36.75
CA GLY A 490 -3.59 -2.66 -36.71
C GLY A 490 -3.96 -3.27 -38.05
N ALA A 491 -4.19 -4.59 -38.09
CA ALA A 491 -4.45 -5.33 -39.34
C ALA A 491 -5.72 -4.90 -40.10
N TRP A 492 -6.53 -4.00 -39.54
CA TRP A 492 -7.60 -3.29 -40.27
C TRP A 492 -7.06 -2.23 -41.24
N ASP A 493 -5.82 -1.76 -41.05
CA ASP A 493 -5.12 -0.88 -41.99
C ASP A 493 -4.42 -1.72 -43.07
N PRO A 494 -4.52 -1.33 -44.36
CA PRO A 494 -3.86 -2.07 -45.45
C PRO A 494 -2.34 -1.84 -45.50
N VAL A 495 -1.82 -0.92 -44.69
CA VAL A 495 -0.42 -0.53 -44.63
C VAL A 495 0.08 -0.71 -43.21
N THR A 496 1.25 -1.32 -43.05
CA THR A 496 1.89 -1.51 -41.74
C THR A 496 2.17 -0.17 -41.07
N ASN A 497 1.85 -0.07 -39.78
CA ASN A 497 2.13 1.11 -38.98
C ASN A 497 2.30 0.73 -37.50
N ASN A 498 2.36 1.72 -36.61
CA ASN A 498 2.79 1.57 -35.24
C ASN A 498 1.61 1.64 -34.27
N GLN A 499 1.40 0.58 -33.50
CA GLN A 499 0.18 0.49 -32.69
C GLN A 499 0.19 1.38 -31.44
N SER A 500 1.36 1.88 -31.02
CA SER A 500 1.54 2.46 -29.67
C SER A 500 2.63 3.55 -29.64
N ALA A 501 2.91 4.19 -30.78
CA ALA A 501 3.97 5.20 -30.87
C ALA A 501 3.73 6.37 -29.91
N LEU A 502 4.77 6.80 -29.20
CA LEU A 502 4.72 7.96 -28.31
C LEU A 502 4.36 9.25 -29.06
N ARG A 503 5.01 9.46 -30.21
CA ARG A 503 4.80 10.62 -31.08
C ARG A 503 4.48 10.17 -32.48
N LEU A 504 3.84 11.05 -33.25
CA LEU A 504 3.50 10.77 -34.64
C LEU A 504 4.78 10.45 -35.44
N PRO A 505 4.89 9.26 -36.07
CA PRO A 505 5.99 8.93 -36.97
C PRO A 505 6.14 9.91 -38.12
N ALA A 506 7.38 10.20 -38.51
CA ALA A 506 7.61 10.93 -39.75
C ALA A 506 7.07 10.13 -40.94
N ASN A 507 6.29 10.77 -41.80
CA ASN A 507 5.61 10.13 -42.94
C ASN A 507 4.62 9.03 -42.53
N ASP A 508 3.93 9.17 -41.39
CA ASP A 508 2.82 8.30 -41.02
C ASP A 508 1.80 8.19 -42.18
N PRO A 509 1.53 6.97 -42.69
CA PRO A 509 0.63 6.76 -43.82
C PRO A 509 -0.84 6.63 -43.40
N GLY A 510 -1.14 6.74 -42.10
CA GLY A 510 -2.45 6.54 -41.53
C GLY A 510 -3.47 7.55 -42.04
N PRO A 511 -4.76 7.15 -42.14
CA PRO A 511 -5.82 8.05 -42.58
C PRO A 511 -6.10 9.18 -41.57
N LYS A 512 -5.64 9.02 -40.33
CA LYS A 512 -5.72 10.00 -39.24
C LYS A 512 -4.37 10.03 -38.50
N PRO A 513 -3.92 11.20 -38.02
CA PRO A 513 -2.69 11.27 -37.23
C PRO A 513 -2.95 10.71 -35.82
N TYR A 514 -2.36 9.57 -35.51
CA TYR A 514 -2.46 8.96 -34.18
C TYR A 514 -1.10 8.79 -33.51
N SER A 515 -1.04 9.18 -32.25
CA SER A 515 0.06 8.90 -31.33
C SER A 515 -0.44 9.04 -29.89
N VAL A 516 0.32 8.51 -28.94
CA VAL A 516 0.06 8.70 -27.50
C VAL A 516 0.03 10.18 -27.12
N GLU A 517 0.93 10.98 -27.69
CA GLU A 517 0.99 12.44 -27.46
C GLU A 517 -0.31 13.12 -27.92
N ILE A 518 -0.77 12.84 -29.15
CA ILE A 518 -2.04 13.37 -29.68
C ILE A 518 -3.24 12.94 -28.83
N ALA A 519 -3.30 11.67 -28.42
CA ALA A 519 -4.36 11.16 -27.55
C ALA A 519 -4.36 11.90 -26.21
N THR A 520 -3.19 12.02 -25.57
CA THR A 520 -3.04 12.69 -24.27
C THR A 520 -3.43 14.17 -24.36
N ASP A 521 -2.94 14.87 -25.39
CA ASP A 521 -3.23 16.29 -25.61
C ASP A 521 -4.72 16.53 -25.84
N ALA A 522 -5.44 15.60 -26.49
CA ALA A 522 -6.88 15.70 -26.69
C ALA A 522 -7.64 15.79 -25.36
N TRP A 523 -7.19 15.07 -24.33
CA TRP A 523 -7.78 15.10 -22.99
C TRP A 523 -7.31 16.31 -22.16
N VAL A 524 -6.00 16.53 -22.08
CA VAL A 524 -5.44 17.61 -21.25
C VAL A 524 -5.89 18.99 -21.73
N SER A 525 -5.91 19.23 -23.05
CA SER A 525 -6.38 20.50 -23.62
C SER A 525 -7.86 20.79 -23.37
N ARG A 526 -8.64 19.76 -22.98
CA ARG A 526 -10.08 19.86 -22.66
C ARG A 526 -10.36 19.84 -21.16
N GLY A 527 -9.32 19.93 -20.32
CA GLY A 527 -9.46 20.08 -18.87
C GLY A 527 -9.29 18.80 -18.06
N ALA A 528 -8.82 17.70 -18.66
CA ALA A 528 -8.44 16.52 -17.89
C ALA A 528 -7.18 16.83 -17.05
N PRO A 529 -7.20 16.60 -15.72
CA PRO A 529 -6.01 16.71 -14.90
C PRO A 529 -4.99 15.63 -15.28
N ALA A 530 -3.82 16.04 -15.78
CA ALA A 530 -2.75 15.16 -16.26
C ALA A 530 -2.38 14.07 -15.24
N ASN A 531 -2.24 14.43 -13.96
CA ASN A 531 -1.91 13.52 -12.86
C ASN A 531 -3.00 12.47 -12.53
N ARG A 532 -4.13 12.50 -13.23
CA ARG A 532 -5.23 11.52 -13.15
C ARG A 532 -5.47 10.78 -14.46
N LEU A 533 -4.66 11.04 -15.49
CA LEU A 533 -4.62 10.24 -16.72
C LEU A 533 -3.52 9.18 -16.58
N VAL A 534 -3.91 7.92 -16.66
CA VAL A 534 -3.03 6.75 -16.55
C VAL A 534 -2.85 6.14 -17.93
N LEU A 535 -1.65 6.24 -18.49
CA LEU A 535 -1.39 5.90 -19.89
C LEU A 535 -1.38 4.39 -20.13
N GLY A 536 -2.21 3.91 -21.04
CA GLY A 536 -2.22 2.52 -21.49
C GLY A 536 -0.97 2.12 -22.28
N VAL A 537 -0.39 0.98 -21.94
CA VAL A 537 0.72 0.33 -22.66
C VAL A 537 0.34 -1.12 -23.02
N PRO A 538 0.67 -1.59 -24.23
CA PRO A 538 0.29 -2.93 -24.68
C PRO A 538 1.32 -3.97 -24.24
N PHE A 539 0.85 -5.06 -23.63
CA PHE A 539 1.64 -6.28 -23.40
C PHE A 539 1.46 -7.29 -24.54
N TYR A 540 1.08 -6.79 -25.71
CA TYR A 540 0.84 -7.53 -26.94
C TYR A 540 1.34 -6.72 -28.13
N SER A 541 1.33 -7.36 -29.29
CA SER A 541 1.72 -6.80 -30.58
C SER A 541 0.52 -6.71 -31.52
N ARG A 542 0.62 -5.81 -32.49
CA ARG A 542 -0.19 -5.85 -33.71
C ARG A 542 0.69 -6.18 -34.91
N GLY A 543 0.15 -6.89 -35.89
CA GLY A 543 0.97 -7.35 -37.00
C GLY A 543 0.24 -7.67 -38.30
N TRP A 544 1.05 -7.70 -39.36
CA TRP A 544 0.64 -7.93 -40.73
C TRP A 544 1.56 -8.98 -41.39
N THR A 545 1.06 -9.64 -42.42
CA THR A 545 1.82 -10.58 -43.25
C THR A 545 1.58 -10.36 -44.74
N GLY A 546 2.44 -10.93 -45.57
CA GLY A 546 2.52 -10.57 -47.00
C GLY A 546 2.93 -9.12 -47.18
N VAL A 547 3.75 -8.61 -46.26
CA VAL A 547 4.24 -7.24 -46.27
C VAL A 547 5.33 -7.12 -47.33
N THR A 548 5.26 -6.06 -48.14
CA THR A 548 6.31 -5.76 -49.12
C THR A 548 7.67 -5.62 -48.44
N ASN A 549 8.69 -6.34 -48.94
CA ASN A 549 10.04 -6.34 -48.37
C ASN A 549 10.84 -5.09 -48.76
N ALA A 550 10.42 -3.94 -48.25
CA ALA A 550 11.10 -2.65 -48.36
C ALA A 550 10.99 -1.91 -47.03
N ASN A 551 11.91 -0.97 -46.78
CA ASN A 551 11.94 -0.16 -45.55
C ASN A 551 11.77 -0.98 -44.25
N ASN A 552 12.36 -2.18 -44.20
CA ASN A 552 12.22 -3.12 -43.09
C ASN A 552 10.76 -3.40 -42.70
N GLY A 553 9.85 -3.41 -43.69
CA GLY A 553 8.43 -3.66 -43.52
C GLY A 553 7.63 -2.50 -42.93
N LEU A 554 8.25 -1.36 -42.60
CA LEU A 554 7.55 -0.20 -42.04
C LEU A 554 6.88 0.65 -43.15
N HIS A 555 5.61 1.01 -42.96
CA HIS A 555 4.79 1.78 -43.90
C HIS A 555 4.68 1.12 -45.28
N GLN A 556 4.58 -0.21 -45.28
CA GLN A 556 4.47 -1.03 -46.48
C GLN A 556 3.08 -1.66 -46.58
N THR A 557 2.61 -1.88 -47.81
CA THR A 557 1.36 -2.62 -48.03
C THR A 557 1.47 -4.04 -47.53
N ALA A 558 0.39 -4.52 -46.93
CA ALA A 558 0.23 -5.89 -46.48
C ALA A 558 -0.99 -6.53 -47.16
N THR A 559 -0.97 -7.85 -47.29
CA THR A 559 -2.12 -8.59 -47.83
C THR A 559 -3.06 -9.07 -46.73
N ASP A 560 -2.56 -9.19 -45.49
CA ASP A 560 -3.34 -9.80 -44.42
C ASP A 560 -2.80 -9.48 -43.00
N GLY A 561 -3.60 -9.78 -41.98
CA GLY A 561 -3.16 -9.79 -40.58
C GLY A 561 -2.20 -10.94 -40.29
N ALA A 562 -1.15 -10.70 -39.50
CA ALA A 562 -0.15 -11.72 -39.17
C ALA A 562 -0.77 -12.90 -38.38
N PRO A 563 -0.21 -14.13 -38.48
CA PRO A 563 -0.78 -15.31 -37.82
C PRO A 563 -0.52 -15.28 -36.31
N GLY A 564 -1.44 -14.69 -35.55
CA GLY A 564 -1.44 -14.70 -34.09
C GLY A 564 -2.01 -15.99 -33.52
N ARG A 565 -1.62 -16.34 -32.28
CA ARG A 565 -2.04 -17.59 -31.61
C ARG A 565 -3.53 -17.60 -31.28
N TYR A 566 -4.03 -16.50 -30.72
CA TYR A 566 -5.40 -16.39 -30.22
C TYR A 566 -6.29 -15.62 -31.17
N GLU A 567 -5.73 -14.60 -31.82
CA GLU A 567 -6.43 -13.76 -32.78
C GLU A 567 -5.47 -13.36 -33.90
N LYS A 568 -5.97 -13.34 -35.12
CA LYS A 568 -5.20 -12.90 -36.27
C LYS A 568 -4.83 -11.42 -36.14
N GLY A 569 -3.58 -11.10 -36.45
CA GLY A 569 -3.03 -9.76 -36.36
C GLY A 569 -2.64 -9.33 -34.94
N ILE A 570 -2.77 -10.21 -33.93
CA ILE A 570 -2.44 -9.92 -32.53
C ILE A 570 -1.60 -11.05 -31.94
N GLN A 571 -0.56 -10.70 -31.18
CA GLN A 571 0.26 -11.71 -30.52
C GLN A 571 0.82 -11.18 -29.19
N ASP A 572 0.69 -11.97 -28.13
CA ASP A 572 1.23 -11.66 -26.79
C ASP A 572 2.75 -11.39 -26.82
N TYR A 573 3.25 -10.47 -26.00
CA TYR A 573 4.68 -10.18 -25.93
C TYR A 573 5.52 -11.43 -25.64
N LYS A 574 5.06 -12.30 -24.72
CA LYS A 574 5.74 -13.56 -24.39
C LYS A 574 5.95 -14.49 -25.59
N LEU A 575 5.15 -14.33 -26.66
CA LEU A 575 5.25 -15.09 -27.91
C LEU A 575 6.00 -14.31 -29.01
N ILE A 576 6.10 -12.99 -28.89
CA ILE A 576 6.92 -12.13 -29.76
C ILE A 576 8.39 -12.22 -29.40
N LYS A 577 8.74 -12.19 -28.11
CA LYS A 577 10.13 -12.19 -27.64
C LYS A 577 10.98 -13.34 -28.23
N PRO A 578 10.51 -14.61 -28.31
CA PRO A 578 11.27 -15.69 -28.93
C PRO A 578 11.57 -15.50 -30.43
N LEU A 579 10.79 -14.66 -31.15
CA LEU A 579 10.99 -14.42 -32.58
C LEU A 579 12.31 -13.70 -32.89
N LEU A 580 12.87 -12.95 -31.92
CA LEU A 580 14.19 -12.33 -32.02
C LEU A 580 15.31 -13.34 -32.31
N SER A 581 15.11 -14.60 -31.95
CA SER A 581 16.05 -15.70 -32.23
C SER A 581 15.64 -16.55 -33.43
N SER A 582 14.60 -16.15 -34.16
CA SER A 582 13.93 -16.96 -35.21
C SER A 582 13.80 -16.23 -36.54
N GLY A 583 14.86 -15.55 -36.99
CA GLY A 583 14.91 -14.92 -38.32
C GLY A 583 14.20 -13.56 -38.43
N TYR A 584 13.63 -13.04 -37.35
CA TYR A 584 13.13 -11.66 -37.30
C TYR A 584 14.24 -10.70 -36.88
N GLN A 585 14.29 -9.55 -37.54
CA GLN A 585 15.15 -8.43 -37.17
C GLN A 585 14.36 -7.40 -36.37
N LEU A 586 14.97 -6.91 -35.29
CA LEU A 586 14.42 -5.84 -34.47
C LEU A 586 14.83 -4.48 -35.00
N HIS A 587 13.84 -3.63 -35.18
CA HIS A 587 13.99 -2.24 -35.59
C HIS A 587 13.29 -1.31 -34.61
N ARG A 588 13.72 -0.06 -34.55
CA ARG A 588 13.18 0.96 -33.65
C ARG A 588 13.21 2.32 -34.29
N ASP A 589 12.18 3.10 -34.01
CA ASP A 589 12.21 4.55 -34.15
C ASP A 589 12.23 5.16 -32.76
N THR A 590 13.41 5.62 -32.34
CA THR A 590 13.61 6.18 -31.00
C THR A 590 13.02 7.58 -30.83
N VAL A 591 12.74 8.29 -31.92
CA VAL A 591 12.15 9.64 -31.90
C VAL A 591 10.65 9.54 -31.64
N SER A 592 9.98 8.68 -32.40
CA SER A 592 8.55 8.41 -32.25
C SER A 592 8.25 7.37 -31.17
N GLY A 593 9.25 6.66 -30.66
CA GLY A 593 9.18 5.83 -29.45
C GLY A 593 8.40 4.54 -29.63
N HIS A 594 8.79 3.74 -30.63
CA HIS A 594 8.22 2.43 -30.88
C HIS A 594 9.25 1.44 -31.45
N ALA A 595 8.91 0.16 -31.40
CA ALA A 595 9.72 -0.94 -31.93
C ALA A 595 8.88 -1.86 -32.82
N TRP A 596 9.55 -2.55 -33.75
CA TRP A 596 8.93 -3.59 -34.54
C TRP A 596 9.91 -4.71 -34.91
N LEU A 597 9.35 -5.90 -35.17
CA LEU A 597 10.04 -7.03 -35.77
C LEU A 597 9.65 -7.17 -37.23
N PHE A 598 10.62 -7.52 -38.07
CA PHE A 598 10.36 -7.87 -39.46
C PHE A 598 11.27 -9.01 -39.94
N ASN A 599 10.74 -9.97 -40.70
CA ASN A 599 11.50 -11.10 -41.24
C ASN A 599 11.57 -11.13 -42.78
N GLY A 600 11.18 -10.05 -43.45
CA GLY A 600 11.06 -9.98 -44.91
C GLY A 600 9.64 -10.20 -45.46
N SER A 601 8.67 -10.62 -44.63
CA SER A 601 7.26 -10.79 -45.04
C SER A 601 6.25 -10.49 -43.92
N THR A 602 6.60 -10.75 -42.67
CA THR A 602 5.73 -10.57 -41.51
C THR A 602 6.28 -9.48 -40.60
N PHE A 603 5.41 -8.54 -40.23
CA PHE A 603 5.69 -7.37 -39.40
C PHE A 603 4.93 -7.44 -38.09
N TRP A 604 5.58 -7.15 -36.97
CA TRP A 604 4.97 -7.03 -35.64
C TRP A 604 5.43 -5.75 -34.95
N THR A 605 4.53 -4.83 -34.59
CA THR A 605 4.80 -3.64 -33.77
C THR A 605 4.37 -3.89 -32.32
N PHE A 606 5.22 -3.53 -31.36
CA PHE A 606 5.05 -3.93 -29.96
C PHE A 606 5.87 -3.06 -29.02
N ASP A 607 5.60 -3.20 -27.73
CA ASP A 607 6.42 -2.66 -26.66
C ASP A 607 7.25 -3.76 -26.00
N ASP A 608 8.51 -3.45 -25.75
CA ASP A 608 9.43 -4.28 -24.97
C ASP A 608 9.98 -3.47 -23.78
N PRO A 609 10.85 -4.03 -22.92
CA PRO A 609 11.39 -3.28 -21.78
C PRO A 609 12.03 -1.94 -22.14
N THR A 610 12.63 -1.84 -23.33
CA THR A 610 13.25 -0.59 -23.80
C THR A 610 12.19 0.47 -24.10
N GLU A 611 11.13 0.13 -24.84
CA GLU A 611 10.06 1.10 -25.11
C GLU A 611 9.21 1.38 -23.87
N LEU A 612 9.00 0.42 -22.97
CA LEU A 612 8.32 0.66 -21.70
C LEU A 612 9.11 1.60 -20.79
N ALA A 613 10.44 1.51 -20.77
CA ALA A 613 11.27 2.48 -20.06
C ALA A 613 11.14 3.88 -20.67
N ARG A 614 11.12 3.99 -22.00
CA ARG A 614 10.91 5.26 -22.72
C ARG A 614 9.54 5.87 -22.42
N LYS A 615 8.48 5.06 -22.50
CA LYS A 615 7.11 5.48 -22.19
C LYS A 615 6.96 5.88 -20.73
N SER A 616 7.55 5.13 -19.81
CA SER A 616 7.57 5.49 -18.40
C SER A 616 8.27 6.84 -18.18
N ALA A 617 9.40 7.10 -18.84
CA ALA A 617 10.05 8.40 -18.78
C ALA A 617 9.15 9.53 -19.35
N TRP A 618 8.43 9.26 -20.44
CA TRP A 618 7.49 10.21 -21.03
C TRP A 618 6.27 10.48 -20.13
N ILE A 619 5.70 9.46 -19.50
CA ILE A 619 4.62 9.57 -18.50
C ILE A 619 5.05 10.54 -17.39
N LYS A 620 6.25 10.35 -16.84
CA LYS A 620 6.80 11.21 -15.78
C LYS A 620 7.03 12.65 -16.26
N ALA A 621 7.62 12.80 -17.44
CA ALA A 621 7.93 14.11 -18.02
C ALA A 621 6.66 14.94 -18.28
N ASN A 622 5.53 14.28 -18.57
CA ASN A 622 4.24 14.93 -18.82
C ASN A 622 3.33 14.97 -17.58
N GLY A 623 3.84 14.60 -16.40
CA GLY A 623 3.09 14.65 -15.14
C GLY A 623 1.86 13.74 -15.12
N LEU A 624 1.88 12.66 -15.91
CA LEU A 624 0.76 11.73 -15.98
C LEU A 624 0.64 10.88 -14.72
N GLY A 625 -0.57 10.40 -14.45
CA GLY A 625 -0.94 9.67 -13.25
C GLY A 625 -0.39 8.24 -13.13
N GLY A 626 0.25 7.71 -14.18
CA GLY A 626 0.88 6.38 -14.17
C GLY A 626 0.74 5.62 -15.48
N ALA A 627 0.87 4.29 -15.41
CA ALA A 627 0.72 3.36 -16.52
C ALA A 627 -0.42 2.36 -16.29
N MET A 628 -1.19 2.09 -17.34
CA MET A 628 -2.21 1.04 -17.43
C MET A 628 -1.73 -0.02 -18.41
N ILE A 629 -2.03 -1.29 -18.16
CA ILE A 629 -1.51 -2.42 -18.93
C ILE A 629 -2.66 -3.23 -19.49
N TRP A 630 -2.68 -3.40 -20.81
CA TRP A 630 -3.55 -4.34 -21.51
C TRP A 630 -2.71 -5.41 -22.23
N SER A 631 -2.85 -6.70 -21.97
CA SER A 631 -3.39 -7.29 -20.74
C SER A 631 -2.33 -8.15 -20.05
N MET A 632 -2.49 -8.38 -18.76
CA MET A 632 -1.45 -8.98 -17.92
C MET A 632 -1.02 -10.38 -18.39
N ASP A 633 -1.90 -11.12 -19.07
CA ASP A 633 -1.60 -12.43 -19.64
C ASP A 633 -0.61 -12.38 -20.82
N GLY A 634 -0.33 -11.19 -21.38
CA GLY A 634 0.64 -11.00 -22.46
C GLY A 634 2.11 -11.01 -22.03
N ASP A 635 2.39 -10.78 -20.74
CA ASP A 635 3.75 -10.72 -20.19
C ASP A 635 4.40 -12.11 -20.08
N THR A 636 5.71 -12.12 -19.88
CA THR A 636 6.48 -13.33 -19.63
C THR A 636 6.16 -13.93 -18.25
N PRO A 637 6.44 -15.24 -18.02
CA PRO A 637 6.20 -15.88 -16.72
C PRO A 637 6.91 -15.22 -15.52
N ASN A 638 7.97 -14.45 -15.75
CA ASN A 638 8.72 -13.73 -14.74
C ASN A 638 8.39 -12.22 -14.67
N GLY A 639 7.32 -11.78 -15.34
CA GLY A 639 6.82 -10.40 -15.27
C GLY A 639 7.82 -9.36 -15.80
N GLU A 640 8.44 -9.63 -16.95
CA GLU A 640 9.50 -8.80 -17.51
C GLU A 640 9.01 -7.39 -17.87
N LEU A 641 7.89 -7.29 -18.59
CA LEU A 641 7.32 -6.00 -18.94
C LEU A 641 6.79 -5.27 -17.72
N MET A 642 6.13 -5.97 -16.79
CA MET A 642 5.68 -5.36 -15.53
C MET A 642 6.87 -4.84 -14.71
N THR A 643 8.01 -5.54 -14.73
CA THR A 643 9.24 -5.06 -14.09
C THR A 643 9.74 -3.77 -14.75
N ALA A 644 9.72 -3.69 -16.08
CA ALA A 644 10.13 -2.48 -16.80
C ALA A 644 9.21 -1.29 -16.47
N VAL A 645 7.89 -1.49 -16.43
CA VAL A 645 6.92 -0.46 -16.00
C VAL A 645 7.22 -0.02 -14.58
N HIS A 646 7.37 -0.96 -13.64
CA HIS A 646 7.62 -0.63 -12.24
C HIS A 646 8.90 0.19 -12.05
N GLN A 647 10.01 -0.22 -12.66
CA GLN A 647 11.28 0.51 -12.58
C GLN A 647 11.19 1.89 -13.24
N GLY A 648 10.44 1.98 -14.34
CA GLY A 648 10.29 3.23 -15.08
C GLY A 648 9.44 4.27 -14.34
N ILE A 649 8.36 3.83 -13.70
CA ILE A 649 7.36 4.67 -13.03
C ILE A 649 7.78 4.98 -11.58
N GLY A 650 8.36 4.02 -10.85
CA GLY A 650 8.54 4.08 -9.40
C GLY A 650 7.33 3.44 -8.73
#